data_AF-A0A1M4TK00-F1
#
_entry.id   AF-A0A1M4TK00-F1
#
_cell.length_a   1.000
_cell.length_b   1.000
_cell.length_c   1.000
_cell.angle_alpha   90.00
_cell.angle_beta   90.00
_cell.angle_gamma   90.00
#
_symmetry.space_group_name_H-M   'P 1'
#
loop_
_entity.id
_entity.type
_entity.pdbx_description
1 polymer ?
#
loop_
_entity_poly.entity_id
_entity_poly.type
_entity_poly.pdbx_seq_one_letter_code
_entity_poly.pdbx_strand_id
1 'polypeptide(L)'
;MKKRILLVCALAGSLASLNAQRWVPASQKTSEIRKEVEVQHSYKVDLASLRNLLKDAVETGKGATAVVVSLPTAEGKIEKFAVYSDPVMEKSIADRYQLGSYIGVGVDDPSKYLTFTTSPTEMQSMIIKNGVFQFIEPISADKQTYGVFYKTKRTTGDHGFDCSTDEKTFDIKALENNGKKTLSNTGITNRPPSTKYRTYRLALSVTGEYTTYFGGVPGAMAQINTTMNRVNGVFTKDFGIKLLVQDYPAIIYTNAATDPYSPATQMNNWNVQLQQTLTSVVTNANYDIGHLFGASGGGGNAGCIGCICEDPTTATSKAKGSGFTSPGNAIPSGDAFDIDYVAHEMGHQLGGNHTFSHATEDSGVNIEPGGGTTIMGYAGITQDNVQNNSDAYFHYSSINQILNNLDAKTTCGTSENIINNNAPVIAALTPYTIPKGTAYYLDASATDAQGDAIKYTWEQYDSVSGLTSISGDSGWGYNAEGSIARSFFGTASGRRYFPSLPLVMDGKLTNKATWETVSYIPRILHYAVTARDENAQRPMLSSLETTVTVGSEGPFKFNGLTDSSVLYNNSSNTIFWDVASTNAAPYNAANVKIEYTTDLVNGATWTELVASTPNTGSYTAQMPASLTGAVKLKISAIGNVFYAVSPKVTVGAAPTSTTAAPTGVFAQGSEILKTTARLSWNSVPGATYSINYRKVGATNWLNATSPTSSVVLSGLEDESNYEAQVAAVVNTVPGAFSSTYAFKTKGLRTGVDYCLMTTGGNNLNASYYSGLIQLNLSNLAYFSGGLGNAAKTYLDFSEDPTQVVNLTKGTQYTAQFRNLGHDLGTYNDYLEIWIDYNRNGVFEANEKVGSNGAIPVFSNANQLSFHDGNITFTVPASAYAGDKLVRMRVASTFFNPATGPCGVSSVPVSGGGVISTGGFRDFSVKISSGLAVNDVNGPKTSEISIYPNPADTFVEVKNLKGKADYSIFSADGRLVQQGQTDGNNRINVASLIKGMYVITLKDDKNTYNTKLIKK
;
A
#
# COMPACT_ATOMS: atom_id res chain seq x y z
N MET A 1 25.07 -21.25 -67.90
CA MET A 1 25.61 -20.44 -66.79
C MET A 1 24.57 -19.59 -66.06
N LYS A 2 23.69 -18.83 -66.74
CA LYS A 2 22.69 -17.93 -66.09
C LYS A 2 21.77 -18.61 -65.05
N LYS A 3 21.30 -19.85 -65.28
CA LYS A 3 20.46 -20.59 -64.30
C LYS A 3 21.21 -21.07 -63.05
N ARG A 4 22.51 -21.37 -63.15
CA ARG A 4 23.34 -21.75 -61.99
C ARG A 4 23.73 -20.53 -61.14
N ILE A 5 23.94 -19.38 -61.78
CA ILE A 5 24.18 -18.11 -61.07
C ILE A 5 22.92 -17.67 -60.32
N LEU A 6 21.73 -17.76 -60.93
CA LEU A 6 20.47 -17.47 -60.24
C LEU A 6 20.21 -18.42 -59.06
N LEU A 7 20.51 -19.71 -59.19
CA LEU A 7 20.34 -20.68 -58.10
C LEU A 7 21.34 -20.45 -56.96
N VAL A 8 22.58 -20.08 -57.26
CA VAL A 8 23.61 -19.73 -56.26
C VAL A 8 23.29 -18.39 -55.59
N CYS A 9 22.78 -17.39 -56.32
CA CYS A 9 22.31 -16.14 -55.73
C CYS A 9 21.04 -16.33 -54.89
N ALA A 10 20.13 -17.22 -55.29
CA ALA A 10 18.94 -17.58 -54.50
C ALA A 10 19.30 -18.39 -53.24
N LEU A 11 20.24 -19.35 -53.34
CA LEU A 11 20.75 -20.08 -52.17
C LEU A 11 21.57 -19.15 -51.24
N ALA A 12 22.42 -18.28 -51.78
CA ALA A 12 23.18 -17.30 -50.99
C ALA A 12 22.26 -16.26 -50.34
N GLY A 13 21.20 -15.81 -51.03
CA GLY A 13 20.14 -14.99 -50.46
C GLY A 13 19.42 -15.68 -49.31
N SER A 14 19.10 -16.98 -49.45
CA SER A 14 18.47 -17.79 -48.40
C SER A 14 19.38 -18.10 -47.20
N LEU A 15 20.69 -18.25 -47.43
CA LEU A 15 21.71 -18.44 -46.38
C LEU A 15 22.07 -17.13 -45.66
N ALA A 16 22.03 -16.00 -46.35
CA ALA A 16 22.19 -14.67 -45.73
C ALA A 16 21.00 -14.33 -44.83
N SER A 17 19.77 -14.65 -45.23
CA SER A 17 18.58 -14.48 -44.38
C SER A 17 18.56 -15.40 -43.15
N LEU A 18 19.19 -16.58 -43.21
CA LEU A 18 19.31 -17.49 -42.06
C LEU A 18 20.36 -17.03 -41.01
N ASN A 19 21.30 -16.16 -41.39
CA ASN A 19 22.35 -15.66 -40.48
C ASN A 19 22.11 -14.22 -39.98
N ALA A 20 21.16 -13.48 -40.57
CA ALA A 20 20.98 -12.03 -40.36
C ALA A 20 20.53 -11.61 -38.95
N GLN A 21 20.32 -12.55 -38.03
CA GLN A 21 19.80 -12.26 -36.68
C GLN A 21 20.28 -13.25 -35.62
N ARG A 22 21.48 -13.79 -35.80
CA ARG A 22 22.02 -14.80 -34.88
C ARG A 22 22.43 -14.14 -33.56
N TRP A 23 21.59 -14.29 -32.54
CA TRP A 23 21.92 -13.98 -31.16
C TRP A 23 22.87 -15.04 -30.60
N VAL A 24 24.14 -14.68 -30.43
CA VAL A 24 25.17 -15.59 -29.91
C VAL A 24 25.30 -15.37 -28.40
N PRO A 25 25.08 -16.39 -27.56
CA PRO A 25 25.24 -16.24 -26.11
C PRO A 25 26.62 -15.71 -25.72
N ALA A 26 26.65 -14.81 -24.74
CA ALA A 26 27.86 -14.28 -24.12
C ALA A 26 27.96 -14.74 -22.66
N SER A 27 29.17 -14.67 -22.09
CA SER A 27 29.42 -15.08 -20.70
C SER A 27 29.26 -13.95 -19.68
N GLN A 28 29.11 -12.69 -20.12
CA GLN A 28 29.01 -11.54 -19.24
C GLN A 28 27.71 -11.59 -18.43
N LYS A 29 27.81 -11.32 -17.11
CA LYS A 29 26.69 -11.43 -16.16
C LYS A 29 26.36 -10.12 -15.44
N THR A 30 27.15 -9.07 -15.65
CA THR A 30 26.99 -7.76 -15.03
C THR A 30 27.12 -6.68 -16.10
N SER A 31 26.46 -5.54 -15.89
CA SER A 31 26.56 -4.39 -16.79
C SER A 31 27.61 -3.39 -16.35
N GLU A 32 28.40 -2.91 -17.31
CA GLU A 32 29.40 -1.84 -17.15
C GLU A 32 28.77 -0.45 -17.30
N ILE A 33 27.62 -0.37 -18.00
CA ILE A 33 26.90 0.88 -18.29
C ILE A 33 25.94 1.21 -17.14
N ARG A 34 25.13 0.21 -16.72
CA ARG A 34 24.08 0.34 -15.70
C ARG A 34 24.26 -0.73 -14.63
N LYS A 35 24.98 -0.41 -13.55
CA LYS A 35 25.39 -1.41 -12.54
C LYS A 35 24.21 -2.01 -11.77
N GLU A 36 23.07 -1.34 -11.79
CA GLU A 36 21.84 -1.69 -11.10
C GLU A 36 21.01 -2.79 -11.80
N VAL A 37 21.28 -3.12 -13.08
CA VAL A 37 20.47 -4.11 -13.82
C VAL A 37 20.87 -5.56 -13.49
N GLU A 38 19.86 -6.39 -13.28
CA GLU A 38 20.02 -7.82 -12.97
C GLU A 38 19.99 -8.67 -14.27
N VAL A 39 21.15 -8.80 -14.93
CA VAL A 39 21.27 -9.51 -16.22
C VAL A 39 20.94 -11.00 -16.10
N GLN A 40 19.86 -11.44 -16.75
CA GLN A 40 19.46 -12.85 -16.80
C GLN A 40 20.29 -13.62 -17.82
N HIS A 41 20.37 -13.06 -19.03
CA HIS A 41 21.11 -13.60 -20.17
C HIS A 41 21.88 -12.51 -20.88
N SER A 42 22.97 -12.87 -21.57
CA SER A 42 23.70 -11.94 -22.41
C SER A 42 23.99 -12.54 -23.78
N TYR A 43 24.03 -11.67 -24.79
CA TYR A 43 24.17 -12.06 -26.18
C TYR A 43 24.99 -11.03 -26.96
N LYS A 44 25.52 -11.48 -28.10
CA LYS A 44 26.05 -10.62 -29.17
C LYS A 44 25.18 -10.77 -30.41
N VAL A 45 25.01 -9.68 -31.14
CA VAL A 45 24.20 -9.64 -32.37
C VAL A 45 24.94 -8.84 -33.44
N ASP A 46 24.82 -9.25 -34.70
CA ASP A 46 25.24 -8.43 -35.82
C ASP A 46 24.21 -7.32 -36.05
N LEU A 47 24.46 -6.16 -35.45
CA LEU A 47 23.59 -4.99 -35.53
C LEU A 47 23.44 -4.46 -36.96
N ALA A 48 24.47 -4.58 -37.80
CA ALA A 48 24.41 -4.12 -39.20
C ALA A 48 23.42 -4.99 -40.00
N SER A 49 23.46 -6.30 -39.79
CA SER A 49 22.49 -7.22 -40.39
C SER A 49 21.06 -6.96 -39.91
N LEU A 50 20.85 -6.72 -38.62
CA LEU A 50 19.53 -6.36 -38.08
C LEU A 50 18.99 -5.07 -38.72
N ARG A 51 19.81 -4.03 -38.82
CA ARG A 51 19.43 -2.74 -39.43
C ARG A 51 19.12 -2.89 -40.92
N ASN A 52 19.90 -3.70 -41.64
CA ASN A 52 19.65 -3.99 -43.05
C ASN A 52 18.33 -4.75 -43.28
N LEU A 53 17.92 -5.61 -42.34
CA LEU A 53 16.61 -6.28 -42.38
C LEU A 53 15.45 -5.29 -42.16
N LEU A 54 15.66 -4.29 -41.31
CA LEU A 54 14.64 -3.31 -40.92
C LEU A 54 14.48 -2.15 -41.89
N LYS A 55 15.40 -1.95 -42.84
CA LYS A 55 15.34 -0.84 -43.82
C LYS A 55 14.05 -0.84 -44.66
N ASP A 56 13.46 -2.02 -44.85
CA ASP A 56 12.24 -2.24 -45.64
C ASP A 56 10.98 -2.24 -44.75
N ALA A 57 11.12 -1.98 -43.45
CA ALA A 57 9.99 -1.84 -42.54
C ALA A 57 9.20 -0.58 -42.88
N VAL A 58 7.92 -0.74 -43.18
CA VAL A 58 7.00 0.36 -43.46
C VAL A 58 6.30 0.82 -42.19
N GLU A 59 5.88 2.09 -42.17
CA GLU A 59 5.07 2.62 -41.07
C GLU A 59 3.73 1.89 -40.93
N THR A 60 3.19 1.84 -39.71
CA THR A 60 1.91 1.19 -39.44
C THR A 60 0.76 1.85 -40.21
N GLY A 61 -0.11 1.03 -40.80
CA GLY A 61 -1.25 1.51 -41.58
C GLY A 61 -1.90 0.41 -42.43
N LYS A 62 -2.94 0.79 -43.18
CA LYS A 62 -3.70 -0.13 -44.05
C LYS A 62 -2.81 -0.63 -45.18
N GLY A 63 -2.50 -1.94 -45.18
CA GLY A 63 -1.64 -2.58 -46.19
C GLY A 63 -0.14 -2.60 -45.83
N ALA A 64 0.23 -2.14 -44.64
CA ALA A 64 1.60 -2.24 -44.13
C ALA A 64 2.01 -3.72 -43.99
N THR A 65 3.19 -4.07 -44.51
CA THR A 65 3.74 -5.43 -44.39
C THR A 65 4.75 -5.45 -43.25
N ALA A 66 4.52 -6.30 -42.25
CA ALA A 66 5.45 -6.45 -41.13
C ALA A 66 6.77 -7.09 -41.57
N VAL A 67 7.87 -6.62 -41.00
CA VAL A 67 9.15 -7.33 -41.03
C VAL A 67 9.19 -8.27 -39.83
N VAL A 68 9.62 -9.52 -40.01
CA VAL A 68 9.74 -10.47 -38.88
C VAL A 68 11.14 -10.42 -38.31
N VAL A 69 11.26 -10.14 -37.01
CA VAL A 69 12.51 -10.12 -36.25
C VAL A 69 12.48 -11.13 -35.12
N SER A 70 13.64 -11.62 -34.72
CA SER A 70 13.85 -12.57 -33.63
C SER A 70 14.61 -11.88 -32.51
N LEU A 71 14.09 -11.89 -31.29
CA LEU A 71 14.71 -11.26 -30.12
C LEU A 71 14.78 -12.26 -28.95
N PRO A 72 15.86 -12.24 -28.14
CA PRO A 72 15.94 -13.01 -26.92
C PRO A 72 15.02 -12.43 -25.85
N THR A 73 14.54 -13.31 -24.98
CA THR A 73 13.65 -12.99 -23.85
C THR A 73 14.35 -13.28 -22.54
N ALA A 74 13.86 -12.68 -21.45
CA ALA A 74 14.38 -12.90 -20.10
C ALA A 74 14.20 -14.36 -19.64
N GLU A 75 13.28 -15.11 -20.27
CA GLU A 75 13.09 -16.55 -20.08
C GLU A 75 14.14 -17.41 -20.82
N GLY A 76 15.10 -16.80 -21.52
CA GLY A 76 16.17 -17.51 -22.25
C GLY A 76 15.74 -18.09 -23.60
N LYS A 77 14.56 -17.70 -24.11
CA LYS A 77 14.05 -18.09 -25.44
C LYS A 77 14.31 -16.99 -26.46
N ILE A 78 14.54 -17.37 -27.72
CA ILE A 78 14.49 -16.44 -28.85
C ILE A 78 13.10 -16.54 -29.47
N GLU A 79 12.37 -15.43 -29.50
CA GLU A 79 11.00 -15.36 -30.01
C GLU A 79 10.90 -14.41 -31.19
N LYS A 80 9.93 -14.68 -32.08
CA LYS A 80 9.66 -13.89 -33.28
C LYS A 80 8.64 -12.80 -33.01
N PHE A 81 8.86 -11.63 -33.60
CA PHE A 81 8.00 -10.46 -33.56
C PHE A 81 7.76 -9.92 -34.97
N ALA A 82 6.51 -9.56 -35.25
CA ALA A 82 6.12 -8.83 -36.45
C ALA A 82 6.23 -7.34 -36.15
N VAL A 83 7.14 -6.64 -36.83
CA VAL A 83 7.51 -5.25 -36.53
C VAL A 83 7.26 -4.31 -37.69
N TYR A 84 6.96 -3.07 -37.34
CA TYR A 84 6.68 -1.95 -38.23
C TYR A 84 7.54 -0.75 -37.83
N SER A 85 7.79 0.14 -38.78
CA SER A 85 8.43 1.41 -38.47
C SER A 85 7.48 2.30 -37.67
N ASP A 86 7.98 2.96 -36.63
CA ASP A 86 7.27 4.01 -35.90
C ASP A 86 8.24 5.15 -35.54
N PRO A 87 8.53 6.06 -36.49
CA PRO A 87 9.55 7.08 -36.30
C PRO A 87 9.15 8.06 -35.19
N VAL A 88 10.01 8.26 -34.19
CA VAL A 88 9.80 9.28 -33.13
C VAL A 88 10.62 10.55 -33.35
N MET A 89 11.49 10.52 -34.35
CA MET A 89 12.31 11.65 -34.81
C MET A 89 11.84 12.08 -36.19
N GLU A 90 11.92 13.37 -36.49
CA GLU A 90 11.74 13.87 -37.85
C GLU A 90 12.73 13.19 -38.82
N LYS A 91 12.29 12.95 -40.05
CA LYS A 91 12.99 12.12 -41.03
C LYS A 91 14.42 12.58 -41.28
N SER A 92 14.66 13.89 -41.37
CA SER A 92 16.00 14.42 -41.61
C SER A 92 16.98 14.11 -40.48
N ILE A 93 16.53 14.04 -39.22
CA ILE A 93 17.36 13.61 -38.08
C ILE A 93 17.61 12.11 -38.15
N ALA A 94 16.53 11.33 -38.39
CA ALA A 94 16.60 9.89 -38.46
C ALA A 94 17.56 9.43 -39.56
N ASP A 95 17.52 10.07 -40.74
CA ASP A 95 18.45 9.81 -41.83
C ASP A 95 19.89 10.25 -41.48
N ARG A 96 20.06 11.47 -40.93
CA ARG A 96 21.39 12.05 -40.61
C ARG A 96 22.18 11.20 -39.62
N TYR A 97 21.52 10.68 -38.60
CA TYR A 97 22.14 9.84 -37.55
C TYR A 97 21.82 8.36 -37.70
N GLN A 98 21.12 7.98 -38.77
CA GLN A 98 20.72 6.62 -39.13
C GLN A 98 19.96 5.88 -38.00
N LEU A 99 18.99 6.57 -37.42
CA LEU A 99 18.16 6.12 -36.31
C LEU A 99 16.93 5.37 -36.83
N GLY A 100 16.54 4.33 -36.12
CA GLY A 100 15.30 3.60 -36.37
C GLY A 100 14.52 3.42 -35.07
N SER A 101 13.20 3.46 -35.18
CA SER A 101 12.24 3.22 -34.10
C SER A 101 11.11 2.38 -34.63
N TYR A 102 10.71 1.39 -33.84
CA TYR A 102 9.86 0.31 -34.29
C TYR A 102 8.94 -0.17 -33.18
N ILE A 103 7.76 -0.60 -33.59
CA ILE A 103 6.77 -1.26 -32.74
C ILE A 103 6.43 -2.63 -33.32
N GLY A 104 6.00 -3.57 -32.47
CA GLY A 104 5.60 -4.88 -32.94
C GLY A 104 4.86 -5.73 -31.93
N VAL A 105 4.40 -6.87 -32.41
CA VAL A 105 3.66 -7.88 -31.64
C VAL A 105 4.32 -9.24 -31.81
N GLY A 106 4.32 -10.05 -30.76
CA GLY A 106 4.86 -11.41 -30.79
C GLY A 106 4.10 -12.29 -31.79
N VAL A 107 4.85 -12.99 -32.63
CA VAL A 107 4.31 -14.03 -33.54
C VAL A 107 4.15 -15.34 -32.78
N ASP A 108 5.14 -15.68 -31.95
CA ASP A 108 5.12 -16.90 -31.14
C ASP A 108 4.22 -16.73 -29.90
N ASP A 109 4.06 -15.50 -29.41
CA ASP A 109 3.18 -15.11 -28.30
C ASP A 109 2.49 -13.77 -28.59
N PRO A 110 1.27 -13.77 -29.14
CA PRO A 110 0.53 -12.55 -29.48
C PRO A 110 0.21 -11.64 -28.30
N SER A 111 0.36 -12.10 -27.06
CA SER A 111 0.17 -11.26 -25.87
C SER A 111 1.36 -10.33 -25.59
N LYS A 112 2.49 -10.54 -26.28
CA LYS A 112 3.70 -9.72 -26.13
C LYS A 112 3.68 -8.53 -27.08
N TYR A 113 3.87 -7.36 -26.51
CA TYR A 113 4.09 -6.12 -27.24
C TYR A 113 5.57 -5.73 -27.18
N LEU A 114 6.10 -5.20 -28.27
CA LEU A 114 7.51 -4.81 -28.41
C LEU A 114 7.59 -3.37 -28.90
N THR A 115 8.46 -2.58 -28.26
CA THR A 115 9.03 -1.39 -28.88
C THR A 115 10.55 -1.49 -28.85
N PHE A 116 11.23 -1.03 -29.89
CA PHE A 116 12.68 -0.99 -29.89
C PHE A 116 13.23 0.05 -30.86
N THR A 117 14.49 0.42 -30.62
CA THR A 117 15.24 1.39 -31.42
C THR A 117 16.54 0.79 -31.91
N THR A 118 17.07 1.37 -32.98
CA THR A 118 18.40 1.04 -33.51
C THR A 118 19.15 2.31 -33.88
N SER A 119 20.46 2.31 -33.68
CA SER A 119 21.41 3.29 -34.21
C SER A 119 22.59 2.56 -34.85
N PRO A 120 23.58 3.25 -35.45
CA PRO A 120 24.81 2.59 -35.91
C PRO A 120 25.59 1.84 -34.83
N THR A 121 25.42 2.22 -33.55
CA THR A 121 26.24 1.74 -32.44
C THR A 121 25.48 0.81 -31.48
N GLU A 122 24.15 0.91 -31.42
CA GLU A 122 23.36 0.14 -30.45
C GLU A 122 21.93 -0.18 -30.90
N MET A 123 21.30 -1.10 -30.17
CA MET A 123 19.85 -1.28 -30.11
C MET A 123 19.36 -1.30 -28.68
N GLN A 124 18.16 -0.80 -28.43
CA GLN A 124 17.51 -0.89 -27.12
C GLN A 124 16.05 -1.27 -27.31
N SER A 125 15.51 -2.12 -26.43
CA SER A 125 14.12 -2.61 -26.56
C SER A 125 13.37 -2.60 -25.23
N MET A 126 12.05 -2.73 -25.34
CA MET A 126 11.10 -2.93 -24.26
C MET A 126 10.04 -3.92 -24.74
N ILE A 127 10.02 -5.11 -24.13
CA ILE A 127 9.01 -6.15 -24.34
C ILE A 127 8.07 -6.15 -23.14
N ILE A 128 6.77 -6.14 -23.39
CA ILE A 128 5.73 -6.06 -22.37
C ILE A 128 4.85 -7.30 -22.47
N LYS A 129 4.64 -8.00 -21.34
CA LYS A 129 3.68 -9.09 -21.21
C LYS A 129 3.01 -9.05 -19.85
N ASN A 130 1.68 -8.86 -19.80
CA ASN A 130 0.90 -8.88 -18.56
C ASN A 130 1.51 -8.01 -17.42
N GLY A 131 1.98 -6.80 -17.76
CA GLY A 131 2.64 -5.90 -16.81
C GLY A 131 4.09 -6.26 -16.45
N VAL A 132 4.64 -7.34 -17.00
CA VAL A 132 6.06 -7.70 -16.86
C VAL A 132 6.84 -7.12 -18.02
N PHE A 133 7.87 -6.35 -17.69
CA PHE A 133 8.73 -5.66 -18.65
C PHE A 133 10.08 -6.36 -18.77
N GLN A 134 10.51 -6.59 -20.00
CA GLN A 134 11.82 -7.12 -20.33
C GLN A 134 12.55 -6.13 -21.23
N PHE A 135 13.85 -6.00 -21.02
CA PHE A 135 14.70 -5.06 -21.72
C PHE A 135 15.85 -5.81 -22.38
N ILE A 136 16.24 -5.34 -23.56
CA ILE A 136 17.49 -5.71 -24.21
C ILE A 136 18.25 -4.42 -24.42
N GLU A 137 19.38 -4.28 -23.73
CA GLU A 137 20.21 -3.07 -23.75
C GLU A 137 21.70 -3.46 -23.78
N PRO A 138 22.59 -2.60 -24.31
CA PRO A 138 24.03 -2.83 -24.20
C PRO A 138 24.47 -2.88 -22.73
N ILE A 139 25.36 -3.81 -22.42
CA ILE A 139 25.92 -3.99 -21.06
C ILE A 139 27.44 -3.85 -21.02
N SER A 140 28.12 -3.79 -22.16
CA SER A 140 29.56 -3.53 -22.27
C SER A 140 29.82 -2.11 -22.75
N ALA A 141 30.91 -1.48 -22.30
CA ALA A 141 31.26 -0.10 -22.67
C ALA A 141 31.44 0.11 -24.18
N ASP A 142 31.85 -0.94 -24.92
CA ASP A 142 31.95 -0.95 -26.38
C ASP A 142 30.60 -1.13 -27.11
N LYS A 143 29.52 -1.31 -26.34
CA LYS A 143 28.15 -1.57 -26.79
C LYS A 143 27.96 -2.82 -27.67
N GLN A 144 28.90 -3.77 -27.63
CA GLN A 144 28.86 -5.00 -28.45
C GLN A 144 28.15 -6.17 -27.77
N THR A 145 28.03 -6.15 -26.44
CA THR A 145 27.36 -7.19 -25.65
C THR A 145 26.06 -6.65 -25.09
N TYR A 146 24.96 -7.38 -25.30
CA TYR A 146 23.62 -7.02 -24.87
C TYR A 146 23.19 -7.90 -23.70
N GLY A 147 22.61 -7.28 -22.68
CA GLY A 147 21.97 -7.97 -21.56
C GLY A 147 20.47 -8.05 -21.78
N VAL A 148 19.87 -9.15 -21.35
CA VAL A 148 18.42 -9.34 -21.27
C VAL A 148 18.04 -9.43 -19.81
N PHE A 149 17.16 -8.54 -19.36
CA PHE A 149 16.79 -8.39 -17.96
C PHE A 149 15.35 -7.89 -17.80
N TYR A 150 14.79 -8.08 -16.61
CA TYR A 150 13.51 -7.51 -16.23
C TYR A 150 13.65 -6.05 -15.78
N LYS A 151 12.53 -5.35 -15.56
CA LYS A 151 12.53 -3.97 -15.02
C LYS A 151 13.54 -3.78 -13.89
N THR A 152 14.28 -2.68 -13.95
CA THR A 152 15.34 -2.37 -12.99
C THR A 152 14.73 -2.11 -11.62
N LYS A 153 15.24 -2.79 -10.60
CA LYS A 153 14.81 -2.55 -9.21
C LYS A 153 15.56 -1.33 -8.68
N ARG A 154 14.84 -0.31 -8.19
CA ARG A 154 15.51 0.75 -7.42
C ARG A 154 16.13 0.20 -6.14
N THR A 155 17.31 0.70 -5.82
CA THR A 155 18.04 0.43 -4.58
C THR A 155 17.88 1.59 -3.60
N THR A 156 18.08 1.33 -2.31
CA THR A 156 17.93 2.33 -1.23
C THR A 156 18.89 3.52 -1.33
N GLY A 157 19.93 3.45 -2.19
CA GLY A 157 20.87 4.53 -2.46
C GLY A 157 20.54 5.35 -3.72
N ASP A 158 19.49 4.99 -4.47
CA ASP A 158 19.00 5.82 -5.57
C ASP A 158 18.31 7.06 -4.99
N HIS A 159 18.91 8.24 -5.18
CA HIS A 159 18.28 9.49 -4.80
C HIS A 159 16.98 9.64 -5.58
N GLY A 160 15.87 9.79 -4.84
CA GLY A 160 14.54 9.92 -5.40
C GLY A 160 14.46 11.09 -6.38
N PHE A 161 13.66 10.91 -7.42
CA PHE A 161 13.15 12.00 -8.22
C PHE A 161 12.46 13.03 -7.34
N ASP A 162 12.77 14.31 -7.50
CA ASP A 162 11.98 15.37 -6.92
C ASP A 162 11.25 16.11 -8.04
N CYS A 163 9.92 15.95 -8.08
CA CYS A 163 9.05 16.70 -8.98
C CYS A 163 8.47 17.90 -8.20
N SER A 164 8.76 19.09 -8.69
CA SER A 164 8.16 20.34 -8.22
C SER A 164 7.32 20.88 -9.37
N THR A 165 6.03 21.18 -9.17
CA THR A 165 5.25 21.94 -10.15
C THR A 165 4.50 23.04 -9.41
N ASP A 166 4.85 24.29 -9.68
CA ASP A 166 4.38 25.44 -8.88
C ASP A 166 2.98 25.94 -9.30
N GLU A 167 2.44 25.48 -10.43
CA GLU A 167 1.20 26.00 -11.00
C GLU A 167 0.00 25.06 -10.85
N LYS A 168 -0.95 25.47 -10.01
CA LYS A 168 -2.33 24.95 -9.95
C LYS A 168 -3.28 25.77 -10.83
N THR A 169 -2.84 26.20 -12.02
CA THR A 169 -3.51 27.27 -12.80
C THR A 169 -4.83 26.87 -13.47
N PHE A 170 -5.29 25.63 -13.32
CA PHE A 170 -6.60 25.21 -13.84
C PHE A 170 -7.57 24.87 -12.70
N ASP A 171 -8.73 25.55 -12.68
CA ASP A 171 -9.87 25.17 -11.85
C ASP A 171 -10.43 23.83 -12.36
N ILE A 172 -9.95 22.74 -11.75
CA ILE A 172 -10.30 21.35 -12.07
C ILE A 172 -11.82 21.15 -11.98
N LYS A 173 -12.50 21.82 -11.02
CA LYS A 173 -13.95 21.77 -10.91
C LYS A 173 -14.61 22.42 -12.11
N ALA A 174 -14.03 23.47 -12.71
CA ALA A 174 -14.55 24.08 -13.92
C ALA A 174 -14.34 23.21 -15.17
N LEU A 175 -13.20 22.51 -15.32
CA LEU A 175 -12.95 21.59 -16.44
C LEU A 175 -13.80 20.32 -16.35
N GLU A 176 -13.88 19.69 -15.18
CA GLU A 176 -14.78 18.55 -14.96
C GLU A 176 -16.25 18.95 -15.10
N ASN A 177 -16.66 20.10 -14.57
CA ASN A 177 -18.03 20.58 -14.74
C ASN A 177 -18.31 20.98 -16.18
N ASN A 178 -17.36 21.51 -16.95
CA ASN A 178 -17.58 21.79 -18.37
C ASN A 178 -17.68 20.49 -19.17
N GLY A 179 -16.77 19.53 -18.97
CA GLY A 179 -16.87 18.21 -19.61
C GLY A 179 -18.17 17.49 -19.24
N LYS A 180 -18.49 17.40 -17.94
CA LYS A 180 -19.71 16.79 -17.43
C LYS A 180 -20.97 17.56 -17.85
N LYS A 181 -21.03 18.89 -17.83
CA LYS A 181 -22.22 19.67 -18.27
C LYS A 181 -22.49 19.55 -19.77
N THR A 182 -21.44 19.49 -20.58
CA THR A 182 -21.58 19.35 -22.03
C THR A 182 -22.06 17.93 -22.40
N LEU A 183 -21.74 16.92 -21.59
CA LEU A 183 -22.15 15.52 -21.77
C LEU A 183 -23.48 15.15 -21.04
N SER A 184 -23.74 15.73 -19.85
CA SER A 184 -24.92 15.44 -19.04
C SER A 184 -26.20 16.00 -19.66
N ASN A 185 -26.12 17.11 -20.39
CA ASN A 185 -27.24 17.67 -21.15
C ASN A 185 -27.68 16.75 -22.31
N THR A 186 -26.92 15.70 -22.62
CA THR A 186 -27.25 14.63 -23.58
C THR A 186 -27.53 13.28 -22.93
N GLY A 187 -27.60 13.21 -21.59
CA GLY A 187 -27.81 11.95 -20.85
C GLY A 187 -26.58 11.04 -20.78
N ILE A 188 -25.39 11.54 -21.14
CA ILE A 188 -24.14 10.79 -21.11
C ILE A 188 -23.46 10.97 -19.76
N THR A 189 -23.25 9.86 -19.02
CA THR A 189 -22.60 9.85 -17.71
C THR A 189 -21.09 9.56 -17.77
N ASN A 190 -20.52 9.27 -18.94
CA ASN A 190 -19.11 8.85 -19.11
C ASN A 190 -18.42 9.58 -20.27
N ARG A 191 -17.08 9.64 -20.26
CA ARG A 191 -16.31 10.23 -21.37
C ARG A 191 -16.41 9.35 -22.63
N PRO A 192 -16.75 9.89 -23.81
CA PRO A 192 -16.72 9.13 -25.06
C PRO A 192 -15.28 8.73 -25.43
N PRO A 193 -15.05 7.57 -26.08
CA PRO A 193 -13.72 7.16 -26.52
C PRO A 193 -13.06 8.21 -27.41
N SER A 194 -11.74 8.42 -27.27
CA SER A 194 -11.01 9.27 -28.22
C SER A 194 -10.91 8.55 -29.56
N THR A 195 -11.54 9.11 -30.60
CA THR A 195 -11.48 8.60 -31.98
C THR A 195 -10.41 9.29 -32.84
N LYS A 196 -9.55 10.10 -32.20
CA LYS A 196 -8.50 10.86 -32.87
C LYS A 196 -7.13 10.38 -32.46
N TYR A 197 -6.25 10.27 -33.44
CA TYR A 197 -4.82 10.11 -33.26
C TYR A 197 -4.14 11.47 -33.44
N ARG A 198 -3.37 11.93 -32.44
CA ARG A 198 -2.79 13.28 -32.41
C ARG A 198 -1.28 13.23 -32.50
N THR A 199 -0.70 14.04 -33.38
CA THR A 199 0.76 14.21 -33.49
C THR A 199 1.15 15.61 -33.07
N TYR A 200 2.04 15.71 -32.09
CA TYR A 200 2.59 16.97 -31.59
C TYR A 200 4.08 17.10 -31.96
N ARG A 201 4.46 18.29 -32.41
CA ARG A 201 5.85 18.66 -32.68
C ARG A 201 6.56 18.95 -31.37
N LEU A 202 7.56 18.14 -31.04
CA LEU A 202 8.36 18.27 -29.84
C LEU A 202 9.69 18.99 -30.14
N ALA A 203 9.89 20.14 -29.51
CA ALA A 203 11.19 20.79 -29.42
C ALA A 203 11.94 20.28 -28.18
N LEU A 204 12.82 19.29 -28.39
CA LEU A 204 13.59 18.66 -27.31
C LEU A 204 15.01 19.23 -27.28
N SER A 205 15.31 19.97 -26.21
CA SER A 205 16.64 20.52 -25.93
C SER A 205 17.43 19.58 -25.01
N VAL A 206 18.76 19.68 -25.04
CA VAL A 206 19.66 18.95 -24.13
C VAL A 206 20.78 19.84 -23.62
N THR A 207 21.21 19.68 -22.37
CA THR A 207 22.37 20.41 -21.86
C THR A 207 23.68 19.90 -22.50
N GLY A 208 24.75 20.69 -22.42
CA GLY A 208 26.07 20.30 -22.91
C GLY A 208 26.61 19.04 -22.22
N GLU A 209 26.31 18.87 -20.93
CA GLU A 209 26.67 17.68 -20.16
C GLU A 209 25.95 16.43 -20.67
N TYR A 210 24.66 16.52 -21.03
CA TYR A 210 23.91 15.37 -21.57
C TYR A 210 24.54 14.89 -22.87
N THR A 211 24.86 15.81 -23.78
CA THR A 211 25.51 15.44 -25.04
C THR A 211 26.90 14.85 -24.81
N THR A 212 27.65 15.39 -23.86
CA THR A 212 28.98 14.87 -23.49
C THR A 212 28.88 13.46 -22.89
N TYR A 213 27.90 13.21 -22.03
CA TYR A 213 27.67 11.92 -21.39
C TYR A 213 27.53 10.79 -22.42
N PHE A 214 26.80 11.02 -23.51
CA PHE A 214 26.61 10.04 -24.58
C PHE A 214 27.71 10.04 -25.65
N GLY A 215 28.83 10.72 -25.43
CA GLY A 215 29.97 10.72 -26.35
C GLY A 215 29.76 11.60 -27.59
N GLY A 216 28.89 12.61 -27.51
CA GLY A 216 28.62 13.58 -28.57
C GLY A 216 27.21 13.47 -29.16
N VAL A 217 26.93 14.35 -30.13
CA VAL A 217 25.59 14.51 -30.73
C VAL A 217 24.99 13.20 -31.26
N PRO A 218 25.73 12.33 -31.98
CA PRO A 218 25.16 11.07 -32.47
C PRO A 218 24.68 10.14 -31.34
N GLY A 219 25.42 10.07 -30.23
CA GLY A 219 25.02 9.27 -29.07
C GLY A 219 23.83 9.87 -28.33
N ALA A 220 23.81 11.20 -28.16
CA ALA A 220 22.68 11.91 -27.57
C ALA A 220 21.39 11.67 -28.37
N MET A 221 21.47 11.73 -29.70
CA MET A 221 20.34 11.47 -30.59
C MET A 221 19.86 10.01 -30.54
N ALA A 222 20.77 9.04 -30.40
CA ALA A 222 20.40 7.65 -30.20
C ALA A 222 19.64 7.44 -28.87
N GLN A 223 20.05 8.12 -27.80
CA GLN A 223 19.35 8.02 -26.52
C GLN A 223 18.01 8.75 -26.53
N ILE A 224 17.94 9.98 -27.07
CA ILE A 224 16.67 10.71 -27.27
C ILE A 224 15.66 9.83 -28.01
N ASN A 225 16.09 9.19 -29.11
CA ASN A 225 15.26 8.31 -29.89
C ASN A 225 14.72 7.14 -29.05
N THR A 226 15.55 6.56 -28.18
CA THR A 226 15.16 5.45 -27.29
C THR A 226 14.15 5.88 -26.23
N THR A 227 14.44 6.98 -25.53
CA THR A 227 13.55 7.53 -24.50
C THR A 227 12.18 7.86 -25.09
N MET A 228 12.15 8.60 -26.20
CA MET A 228 10.88 8.98 -26.83
C MET A 228 10.11 7.80 -27.44
N ASN A 229 10.79 6.75 -27.90
CA ASN A 229 10.14 5.52 -28.35
C ASN A 229 9.41 4.79 -27.21
N ARG A 230 9.95 4.81 -25.99
CA ARG A 230 9.29 4.25 -24.81
C ARG A 230 8.12 5.11 -24.34
N VAL A 231 8.31 6.44 -24.28
CA VAL A 231 7.26 7.40 -23.91
C VAL A 231 6.08 7.31 -24.89
N ASN A 232 6.33 7.38 -26.21
CA ASN A 232 5.29 7.24 -27.22
C ASN A 232 4.61 5.87 -27.16
N GLY A 233 5.34 4.80 -26.83
CA GLY A 233 4.76 3.46 -26.66
C GLY A 233 3.67 3.38 -25.59
N VAL A 234 3.72 4.25 -24.57
CA VAL A 234 2.66 4.39 -23.56
C VAL A 234 1.61 5.42 -24.02
N PHE A 235 2.03 6.59 -24.48
CA PHE A 235 1.12 7.70 -24.83
C PHE A 235 0.21 7.37 -26.00
N THR A 236 0.69 6.58 -26.96
CA THR A 236 -0.13 6.09 -28.06
C THR A 236 -1.23 5.14 -27.56
N LYS A 237 -0.95 4.30 -26.56
CA LYS A 237 -1.93 3.35 -26.01
C LYS A 237 -2.98 4.00 -25.12
N ASP A 238 -2.55 4.90 -24.23
CA ASP A 238 -3.46 5.51 -23.26
C ASP A 238 -4.16 6.76 -23.80
N PHE A 239 -3.55 7.49 -24.76
CA PHE A 239 -4.09 8.76 -25.25
C PHE A 239 -4.30 8.86 -26.76
N GLY A 240 -3.73 7.93 -27.54
CA GLY A 240 -3.67 8.06 -29.01
C GLY A 240 -2.78 9.23 -29.44
N ILE A 241 -1.67 9.47 -28.75
CA ILE A 241 -0.74 10.58 -29.01
C ILE A 241 0.62 10.07 -29.47
N LYS A 242 1.22 10.82 -30.40
CA LYS A 242 2.62 10.72 -30.82
C LYS A 242 3.34 12.05 -30.67
N LEU A 243 4.45 12.05 -29.93
CA LEU A 243 5.37 13.17 -29.86
C LEU A 243 6.49 12.96 -30.89
N LEU A 244 6.61 13.88 -31.84
CA LEU A 244 7.59 13.81 -32.92
C LEU A 244 8.69 14.85 -32.69
N VAL A 245 9.91 14.40 -32.37
CA VAL A 245 11.07 15.28 -32.15
C VAL A 245 11.44 15.98 -33.45
N GLN A 246 11.47 17.31 -33.43
CA GLN A 246 11.76 18.17 -34.58
C GLN A 246 13.27 18.41 -34.77
N ASP A 247 13.72 18.65 -36.01
CA ASP A 247 15.15 18.88 -36.32
C ASP A 247 15.57 20.31 -35.99
N TYR A 248 15.97 20.54 -34.74
CA TYR A 248 16.52 21.81 -34.28
C TYR A 248 17.95 21.61 -33.73
N PRO A 249 18.99 21.54 -34.57
CA PRO A 249 20.36 21.34 -34.11
C PRO A 249 20.88 22.42 -33.16
N ALA A 250 20.32 23.64 -33.22
CA ALA A 250 20.73 24.79 -32.41
C ALA A 250 20.36 24.67 -30.93
N ILE A 251 19.48 23.74 -30.55
CA ILE A 251 19.11 23.45 -29.16
C ILE A 251 19.74 22.15 -28.65
N ILE A 252 20.71 21.60 -29.39
CA ILE A 252 21.48 20.42 -29.01
C ILE A 252 22.87 20.88 -28.61
N TYR A 253 23.01 21.26 -27.35
CA TYR A 253 24.24 21.86 -26.86
C TYR A 253 25.31 20.81 -26.61
N THR A 254 26.56 21.12 -26.97
CA THR A 254 27.71 20.20 -26.84
C THR A 254 28.73 20.64 -25.79
N ASN A 255 28.54 21.82 -25.19
CA ASN A 255 29.47 22.41 -24.25
C ASN A 255 28.72 23.14 -23.13
N ALA A 256 28.86 22.63 -21.91
CA ALA A 256 28.25 23.14 -20.70
C ALA A 256 28.58 24.60 -20.40
N ALA A 257 29.76 25.09 -20.83
CA ALA A 257 30.16 26.48 -20.59
C ALA A 257 29.45 27.50 -21.50
N THR A 258 28.78 27.03 -22.55
CA THR A 258 28.17 27.88 -23.59
C THR A 258 26.70 27.61 -23.82
N ASP A 259 26.13 26.61 -23.14
CA ASP A 259 24.69 26.40 -23.19
C ASP A 259 23.96 27.46 -22.34
N PRO A 260 22.66 27.69 -22.57
CA PRO A 260 21.91 28.75 -21.88
C PRO A 260 21.42 28.32 -20.49
N TYR A 261 21.83 27.15 -20.00
CA TYR A 261 21.29 26.55 -18.79
C TYR A 261 22.21 26.79 -17.59
N SER A 262 21.60 27.05 -16.44
CA SER A 262 22.36 27.10 -15.18
C SER A 262 22.95 25.72 -14.86
N PRO A 263 24.03 25.64 -14.07
CA PRO A 263 24.52 24.36 -13.54
C PRO A 263 23.39 23.59 -12.85
N ALA A 264 23.46 22.25 -12.85
CA ALA A 264 22.42 21.37 -12.30
C ALA A 264 22.05 21.67 -10.83
N THR A 265 22.96 22.25 -10.04
CA THR A 265 22.70 22.70 -8.66
C THR A 265 21.74 23.89 -8.56
N GLN A 266 21.40 24.51 -9.69
CA GLN A 266 20.47 25.64 -9.85
C GLN A 266 19.40 25.33 -10.90
N MET A 267 19.01 24.05 -11.02
CA MET A 267 18.05 23.60 -12.04
C MET A 267 16.64 24.19 -11.90
N ASN A 268 16.31 24.79 -10.76
CA ASN A 268 15.08 25.56 -10.58
C ASN A 268 14.95 26.74 -11.58
N ASN A 269 16.06 27.17 -12.20
CA ASN A 269 16.05 28.20 -13.25
C ASN A 269 15.72 27.62 -14.65
N TRP A 270 15.81 26.30 -14.84
CA TRP A 270 15.74 25.66 -16.16
C TRP A 270 14.39 25.83 -16.86
N ASN A 271 13.27 25.88 -16.10
CA ASN A 271 11.94 26.05 -16.72
C ASN A 271 11.85 27.34 -17.55
N VAL A 272 12.34 28.46 -16.99
CA VAL A 272 12.31 29.76 -17.66
C VAL A 272 13.41 29.83 -18.72
N GLN A 273 14.61 29.31 -18.44
CA GLN A 273 15.72 29.30 -19.40
C GLN A 273 15.38 28.51 -20.66
N LEU A 274 14.74 27.33 -20.52
CA LEU A 274 14.28 26.55 -21.66
C LEU A 274 13.23 27.31 -22.45
N GLN A 275 12.22 27.87 -21.78
CA GLN A 275 11.14 28.59 -22.45
C GLN A 275 11.67 29.76 -23.27
N GLN A 276 12.58 30.56 -22.71
CA GLN A 276 13.25 31.67 -23.41
C GLN A 276 14.12 31.17 -24.58
N THR A 277 14.84 30.06 -24.37
CA THR A 277 15.68 29.45 -25.41
C THR A 277 14.82 28.99 -26.59
N LEU A 278 13.74 28.25 -26.35
CA LEU A 278 12.86 27.77 -27.41
C LEU A 278 12.14 28.92 -28.12
N THR A 279 11.70 29.94 -27.38
CA THR A 279 11.05 31.13 -27.97
C THR A 279 12.00 31.90 -28.89
N SER A 280 13.27 32.03 -28.52
CA SER A 280 14.27 32.78 -29.28
C SER A 280 14.87 32.00 -30.45
N VAL A 281 15.17 30.72 -30.25
CA VAL A 281 15.89 29.88 -31.24
C VAL A 281 14.93 29.17 -32.19
N VAL A 282 13.83 28.61 -31.67
CA VAL A 282 12.88 27.78 -32.44
C VAL A 282 11.67 28.61 -32.89
N THR A 283 11.25 29.58 -32.07
CA THR A 283 10.01 30.36 -32.18
C THR A 283 8.74 29.56 -31.88
N ASN A 284 7.76 30.20 -31.24
CA ASN A 284 6.54 29.53 -30.75
C ASN A 284 5.74 28.79 -31.83
N ALA A 285 5.71 29.29 -33.07
CA ALA A 285 4.91 28.66 -34.14
C ALA A 285 5.42 27.28 -34.56
N ASN A 286 6.68 26.97 -34.24
CA ASN A 286 7.42 25.83 -34.77
C ASN A 286 7.38 24.58 -33.88
N TYR A 287 6.75 24.66 -32.71
CA TYR A 287 6.58 23.52 -31.81
C TYR A 287 5.29 23.61 -30.99
N ASP A 288 4.80 22.45 -30.57
CA ASP A 288 3.56 22.29 -29.82
C ASP A 288 3.86 22.02 -28.33
N ILE A 289 4.93 21.27 -28.07
CA ILE A 289 5.46 20.95 -26.76
C ILE A 289 6.99 21.12 -26.79
N GLY A 290 7.57 21.59 -25.69
CA GLY A 290 9.01 21.70 -25.55
C GLY A 290 9.49 21.16 -24.21
N HIS A 291 10.66 20.52 -24.23
CA HIS A 291 11.20 19.82 -23.07
C HIS A 291 12.74 19.84 -23.07
N LEU A 292 13.37 19.73 -21.90
CA LEU A 292 14.83 19.67 -21.72
C LEU A 292 15.25 18.38 -21.04
N PHE A 293 16.30 17.73 -21.55
CA PHE A 293 17.01 16.67 -20.82
C PHE A 293 18.35 17.16 -20.25
N GLY A 294 18.54 16.93 -18.94
CA GLY A 294 19.79 17.14 -18.23
C GLY A 294 20.52 15.82 -17.95
N ALA A 295 21.83 15.89 -17.70
CA ALA A 295 22.64 14.71 -17.36
C ALA A 295 22.61 14.32 -15.88
N SER A 296 22.32 15.27 -14.99
CA SER A 296 22.45 15.11 -13.54
C SER A 296 21.67 16.18 -12.77
N GLY A 297 21.52 15.98 -11.46
CA GLY A 297 21.00 16.97 -10.50
C GLY A 297 19.75 16.49 -9.75
N GLY A 298 19.01 15.52 -10.31
CA GLY A 298 17.92 14.84 -9.62
C GLY A 298 16.62 15.59 -9.47
N GLY A 299 15.97 15.90 -10.59
CA GLY A 299 14.67 16.54 -10.54
C GLY A 299 13.91 16.53 -11.86
N GLY A 300 12.64 16.88 -11.77
CA GLY A 300 11.74 17.12 -12.89
C GLY A 300 10.79 18.26 -12.56
N ASN A 301 10.37 18.98 -13.59
CA ASN A 301 9.36 20.02 -13.47
C ASN A 301 8.74 20.25 -14.84
N ALA A 302 7.44 20.04 -14.95
CA ALA A 302 6.69 20.23 -16.19
C ALA A 302 6.63 21.69 -16.66
N GLY A 303 6.96 22.63 -15.78
CA GLY A 303 6.81 24.08 -15.95
C GLY A 303 5.36 24.53 -15.70
N CYS A 304 4.41 23.79 -16.26
CA CYS A 304 2.98 24.01 -16.11
C CYS A 304 2.21 22.72 -16.43
N ILE A 305 1.00 22.59 -15.89
CA ILE A 305 0.13 21.43 -16.13
C ILE A 305 -0.80 21.74 -17.32
N GLY A 306 -0.85 20.87 -18.32
CA GLY A 306 -1.79 20.96 -19.44
C GLY A 306 -1.53 22.09 -20.45
N CYS A 307 -0.42 22.81 -20.33
CA CYS A 307 -0.12 24.05 -21.07
C CYS A 307 0.48 23.84 -22.48
N ILE A 308 0.43 22.64 -23.07
CA ILE A 308 0.89 22.47 -24.45
C ILE A 308 0.13 23.41 -25.40
N CYS A 309 0.81 23.85 -26.46
CA CYS A 309 0.33 24.82 -27.43
C CYS A 309 -0.08 26.20 -26.88
N GLU A 310 0.20 26.50 -25.60
CA GLU A 310 -0.01 27.84 -25.04
C GLU A 310 1.29 28.63 -25.09
N ASP A 311 1.25 29.72 -25.86
CA ASP A 311 2.39 30.60 -25.98
C ASP A 311 2.66 31.34 -24.66
N PRO A 312 3.93 31.54 -24.29
CA PRO A 312 4.32 32.37 -23.15
C PRO A 312 3.77 33.79 -23.33
N THR A 313 3.07 34.30 -22.32
CA THR A 313 2.50 35.66 -22.32
C THR A 313 3.53 36.73 -21.97
N THR A 314 4.59 36.34 -21.25
CA THR A 314 5.71 37.21 -20.88
C THR A 314 7.03 36.47 -21.04
N ALA A 315 8.17 37.17 -20.97
CA ALA A 315 9.49 36.55 -21.08
C ALA A 315 9.83 35.58 -19.93
N THR A 316 9.04 35.57 -18.86
CA THR A 316 9.27 34.74 -17.66
C THR A 316 8.08 33.83 -17.33
N SER A 317 7.02 33.84 -18.15
CA SER A 317 5.86 32.97 -17.92
C SER A 317 6.24 31.52 -18.20
N LYS A 318 5.94 30.63 -17.26
CA LYS A 318 5.99 29.19 -17.50
C LYS A 318 4.81 28.82 -18.42
N ALA A 319 5.09 28.26 -19.58
CA ALA A 319 4.12 27.94 -20.63
C ALA A 319 4.64 26.78 -21.48
N LYS A 320 4.18 26.61 -22.74
CA LYS A 320 4.75 25.58 -23.61
C LYS A 320 6.27 25.77 -23.76
N GLY A 321 7.01 24.68 -23.58
CA GLY A 321 8.47 24.74 -23.62
C GLY A 321 9.14 25.10 -22.30
N SER A 322 8.45 24.95 -21.17
CA SER A 322 9.05 25.13 -19.84
C SER A 322 9.39 23.83 -19.12
N GLY A 323 9.15 22.64 -19.70
CA GLY A 323 9.34 21.36 -18.99
C GLY A 323 10.77 20.82 -19.04
N PHE A 324 11.24 20.16 -17.98
CA PHE A 324 12.53 19.46 -18.00
C PHE A 324 12.52 18.16 -17.19
N THR A 325 13.44 17.27 -17.52
CA THR A 325 13.73 16.03 -16.78
C THR A 325 15.24 15.84 -16.63
N SER A 326 15.70 15.50 -15.41
CA SER A 326 17.10 15.20 -15.14
C SER A 326 17.26 14.12 -14.06
N PRO A 327 18.15 13.13 -14.25
CA PRO A 327 18.28 12.00 -13.33
C PRO A 327 18.99 12.37 -12.02
N GLY A 328 18.57 11.75 -10.91
CA GLY A 328 19.22 11.91 -9.60
C GLY A 328 20.48 11.08 -9.42
N ASN A 329 20.57 9.95 -10.12
CA ASN A 329 21.74 9.07 -10.13
C ASN A 329 22.77 9.44 -11.21
N ALA A 330 22.57 10.57 -11.92
CA ALA A 330 23.40 10.99 -13.06
C ALA A 330 23.46 9.96 -14.22
N ILE A 331 22.41 9.17 -14.39
CA ILE A 331 22.24 8.22 -15.51
C ILE A 331 20.98 8.62 -16.30
N PRO A 332 21.10 9.45 -17.35
CA PRO A 332 19.96 9.99 -18.10
C PRO A 332 19.47 9.00 -19.18
N SER A 333 19.28 7.74 -18.78
CA SER A 333 18.86 6.63 -19.66
C SER A 333 18.24 5.49 -18.87
N GLY A 334 17.48 4.65 -19.56
CA GLY A 334 16.93 3.42 -18.99
C GLY A 334 15.49 3.60 -18.50
N ASP A 335 14.87 2.48 -18.16
CA ASP A 335 13.45 2.37 -17.83
C ASP A 335 12.97 3.31 -16.72
N ALA A 336 13.78 3.53 -15.67
CA ALA A 336 13.45 4.46 -14.61
C ALA A 336 13.43 5.92 -15.10
N PHE A 337 14.42 6.32 -15.90
CA PHE A 337 14.46 7.67 -16.48
C PHE A 337 13.32 7.87 -17.49
N ASP A 338 13.13 6.92 -18.41
CA ASP A 338 12.18 7.04 -19.51
C ASP A 338 10.71 7.03 -19.04
N ILE A 339 10.38 6.14 -18.10
CA ILE A 339 8.98 5.94 -17.64
C ILE A 339 8.70 6.71 -16.35
N ASP A 340 9.53 6.54 -15.32
CA ASP A 340 9.20 7.12 -14.02
C ASP A 340 9.40 8.64 -14.05
N TYR A 341 10.29 9.19 -14.90
CA TYR A 341 10.59 10.63 -14.93
C TYR A 341 10.05 11.30 -16.21
N VAL A 342 10.53 10.92 -17.40
CA VAL A 342 10.17 11.64 -18.63
C VAL A 342 8.67 11.52 -18.95
N ALA A 343 8.12 10.31 -18.90
CA ALA A 343 6.68 10.12 -19.13
C ALA A 343 5.80 10.81 -18.07
N HIS A 344 6.30 10.92 -16.83
CA HIS A 344 5.64 11.63 -15.73
C HIS A 344 5.58 13.14 -16.00
N GLU A 345 6.72 13.77 -16.28
CA GLU A 345 6.80 15.22 -16.54
C GLU A 345 6.03 15.61 -17.81
N MET A 346 6.16 14.81 -18.87
CA MET A 346 5.37 15.04 -20.08
C MET A 346 3.88 14.75 -19.84
N GLY A 347 3.53 13.84 -18.93
CA GLY A 347 2.15 13.60 -18.49
C GLY A 347 1.52 14.84 -17.84
N HIS A 348 2.27 15.56 -17.01
CA HIS A 348 1.88 16.88 -16.51
C HIS A 348 1.70 17.90 -17.62
N GLN A 349 2.67 18.04 -18.53
CA GLN A 349 2.56 18.98 -19.66
C GLN A 349 1.28 18.73 -20.48
N LEU A 350 0.86 17.46 -20.59
CA LEU A 350 -0.38 17.04 -21.25
C LEU A 350 -1.66 17.26 -20.42
N GLY A 351 -1.56 17.39 -19.09
CA GLY A 351 -2.67 17.77 -18.21
C GLY A 351 -2.93 16.85 -17.01
N GLY A 352 -2.09 15.85 -16.75
CA GLY A 352 -2.24 14.97 -15.58
C GLY A 352 -1.82 15.66 -14.29
N ASN A 353 -2.56 15.44 -13.19
CA ASN A 353 -2.09 15.75 -11.84
C ASN A 353 -1.55 14.48 -11.16
N HIS A 354 -0.88 14.64 -10.02
CA HIS A 354 -0.40 13.49 -9.28
C HIS A 354 -1.54 12.65 -8.71
N THR A 355 -1.32 11.32 -8.70
CA THR A 355 -2.30 10.35 -8.23
C THR A 355 -2.03 9.80 -6.84
N PHE A 356 -0.86 10.05 -6.25
CA PHE A 356 -0.51 9.55 -4.91
C PHE A 356 -1.43 10.12 -3.82
N SER A 357 -1.48 9.45 -2.67
CA SER A 357 -2.24 9.91 -1.49
C SER A 357 -1.44 9.94 -0.20
N HIS A 358 -0.11 9.74 -0.21
CA HIS A 358 0.73 9.90 0.99
C HIS A 358 0.71 11.35 1.53
N ALA A 359 0.42 12.28 0.62
CA ALA A 359 0.07 13.67 0.87
C ALA A 359 -1.03 14.06 -0.11
N THR A 360 -1.66 15.20 0.15
CA THR A 360 -2.72 15.77 -0.67
C THR A 360 -2.24 17.03 -1.38
N GLU A 361 -2.62 17.16 -2.64
CA GLU A 361 -2.45 18.39 -3.41
C GLU A 361 -3.76 19.15 -3.56
N ASP A 362 -4.85 18.63 -2.99
CA ASP A 362 -6.23 19.12 -3.13
C ASP A 362 -6.64 19.24 -4.62
N SER A 363 -6.08 18.38 -5.47
CA SER A 363 -6.35 18.32 -6.91
C SER A 363 -7.63 17.54 -7.26
N GLY A 364 -8.19 16.82 -6.29
CA GLY A 364 -9.33 15.92 -6.48
C GLY A 364 -8.98 14.59 -7.14
N VAL A 365 -7.69 14.32 -7.39
CA VAL A 365 -7.21 13.06 -7.96
C VAL A 365 -6.05 12.43 -7.17
N ASN A 366 -5.93 12.71 -5.88
CA ASN A 366 -5.05 11.98 -4.96
C ASN A 366 -5.74 10.65 -4.57
N ILE A 367 -5.65 9.67 -5.46
CA ILE A 367 -6.55 8.50 -5.59
C ILE A 367 -5.85 7.15 -5.55
N GLU A 368 -4.52 7.11 -5.47
CA GLU A 368 -3.75 5.88 -5.26
C GLU A 368 -3.19 5.85 -3.84
N PRO A 369 -3.23 4.71 -3.12
CA PRO A 369 -2.73 4.62 -1.76
C PRO A 369 -1.22 4.91 -1.68
N GLY A 370 -0.77 5.53 -0.59
CA GLY A 370 0.65 5.83 -0.36
C GLY A 370 1.25 6.66 -1.50
N GLY A 371 2.47 6.29 -1.92
CA GLY A 371 3.15 6.87 -3.07
C GLY A 371 2.52 6.53 -4.43
N GLY A 372 1.50 5.69 -4.50
CA GLY A 372 0.92 5.24 -5.78
C GLY A 372 1.82 4.30 -6.57
N THR A 373 1.32 3.89 -7.73
CA THR A 373 1.86 2.81 -8.56
C THR A 373 1.88 3.13 -10.05
N THR A 374 1.00 4.01 -10.55
CA THR A 374 0.98 4.42 -11.97
C THR A 374 1.98 5.54 -12.28
N ILE A 375 2.11 5.92 -13.57
CA ILE A 375 3.07 6.94 -14.02
C ILE A 375 2.92 8.26 -13.26
N MET A 376 1.70 8.73 -12.98
CA MET A 376 1.47 9.99 -12.23
C MET A 376 1.53 9.82 -10.71
N GLY A 377 1.84 8.61 -10.22
CA GLY A 377 2.20 8.37 -8.84
C GLY A 377 3.68 8.68 -8.58
N TYR A 378 4.07 8.59 -7.31
CA TYR A 378 5.42 8.73 -6.79
C TYR A 378 5.98 7.38 -6.32
N ALA A 379 5.84 6.36 -7.15
CA ALA A 379 6.35 5.03 -6.84
C ALA A 379 7.87 5.07 -6.62
N GLY A 380 8.31 4.63 -5.44
CA GLY A 380 9.72 4.50 -5.08
C GLY A 380 10.42 5.76 -4.62
N ILE A 381 9.74 6.91 -4.48
CA ILE A 381 10.37 8.19 -4.07
C ILE A 381 9.78 8.78 -2.79
N THR A 382 8.83 8.10 -2.14
CA THR A 382 8.15 8.57 -0.93
C THR A 382 8.48 7.70 0.29
N GLN A 383 8.13 8.16 1.47
CA GLN A 383 8.17 7.34 2.70
C GLN A 383 7.09 6.24 2.76
N ASP A 384 6.11 6.28 1.84
CA ASP A 384 4.92 5.42 1.78
C ASP A 384 4.84 4.66 0.45
N ASN A 385 5.99 4.21 -0.05
CA ASN A 385 6.06 3.48 -1.31
C ASN A 385 5.26 2.18 -1.26
N VAL A 386 4.29 2.07 -2.18
CA VAL A 386 3.57 0.82 -2.47
C VAL A 386 4.44 -0.14 -3.27
N GLN A 387 5.27 0.43 -4.16
CA GLN A 387 6.28 -0.27 -4.93
C GLN A 387 7.43 0.69 -5.29
N ASN A 388 8.51 0.14 -5.84
CA ASN A 388 9.76 0.88 -6.05
C ASN A 388 9.85 1.66 -7.37
N ASN A 389 8.99 1.38 -8.35
CA ASN A 389 9.03 2.01 -9.66
C ASN A 389 7.62 2.09 -10.23
N SER A 390 7.32 3.04 -11.12
CA SER A 390 5.97 3.18 -11.67
C SER A 390 5.66 2.07 -12.67
N ASP A 391 4.44 1.58 -12.67
CA ASP A 391 3.96 0.75 -13.75
C ASP A 391 3.74 1.64 -15.00
N ALA A 392 4.23 1.20 -16.17
CA ALA A 392 4.19 1.98 -17.41
C ALA A 392 2.78 2.09 -18.06
N TYR A 393 1.83 2.64 -17.33
CA TYR A 393 0.51 3.07 -17.78
C TYR A 393 -0.02 4.21 -16.90
N PHE A 394 -1.03 4.90 -17.38
CA PHE A 394 -1.72 5.95 -16.65
C PHE A 394 -2.98 5.43 -15.97
N HIS A 395 -3.25 5.95 -14.77
CA HIS A 395 -4.51 5.73 -14.07
C HIS A 395 -5.68 6.32 -14.87
N TYR A 396 -6.87 5.72 -14.78
CA TYR A 396 -8.13 6.22 -15.36
C TYR A 396 -8.30 7.75 -15.21
N SER A 397 -8.15 8.27 -14.00
CA SER A 397 -8.27 9.71 -13.70
C SER A 397 -7.27 10.56 -14.50
N SER A 398 -6.01 10.14 -14.62
CA SER A 398 -4.99 10.85 -15.41
C SER A 398 -5.32 10.81 -16.91
N ILE A 399 -5.81 9.66 -17.42
CA ILE A 399 -6.28 9.52 -18.81
C ILE A 399 -7.41 10.50 -19.09
N ASN A 400 -8.40 10.57 -18.21
CA ASN A 400 -9.50 11.51 -18.35
C ASN A 400 -9.05 12.97 -18.31
N GLN A 401 -8.20 13.35 -17.36
CA GLN A 401 -7.70 14.73 -17.26
C GLN A 401 -6.96 15.15 -18.52
N ILE A 402 -6.02 14.32 -18.98
CA ILE A 402 -5.23 14.57 -20.19
C ILE A 402 -6.15 14.66 -21.40
N LEU A 403 -6.99 13.65 -21.65
CA LEU A 403 -7.83 13.66 -22.84
C LEU A 403 -8.84 14.81 -22.86
N ASN A 404 -9.41 15.19 -21.71
CA ASN A 404 -10.29 16.36 -21.62
C ASN A 404 -9.55 17.67 -21.93
N ASN A 405 -8.33 17.82 -21.43
CA ASN A 405 -7.49 18.97 -21.76
C ASN A 405 -7.22 19.04 -23.28
N LEU A 406 -6.86 17.91 -23.89
CA LEU A 406 -6.52 17.87 -25.31
C LEU A 406 -7.73 18.04 -26.23
N ASP A 407 -8.90 17.52 -25.85
CA ASP A 407 -10.14 17.72 -26.60
C ASP A 407 -10.58 19.18 -26.63
N ALA A 408 -10.27 19.95 -25.57
CA ALA A 408 -10.50 21.39 -25.54
C ALA A 408 -9.54 22.17 -26.47
N LYS A 409 -8.37 21.63 -26.78
CA LYS A 409 -7.31 22.27 -27.59
C LYS A 409 -7.36 21.87 -29.06
N THR A 410 -8.45 22.24 -29.74
CA THR A 410 -8.73 21.82 -31.13
C THR A 410 -7.72 22.27 -32.19
N THR A 411 -6.93 23.31 -31.91
CA THR A 411 -5.89 23.85 -32.82
C THR A 411 -4.48 23.38 -32.49
N CYS A 412 -4.32 22.53 -31.46
CA CYS A 412 -3.02 22.09 -30.98
C CYS A 412 -2.54 20.84 -31.72
N GLY A 413 -1.34 20.91 -32.29
CA GLY A 413 -0.76 19.84 -33.10
C GLY A 413 -1.59 19.50 -34.35
N THR A 414 -1.42 18.28 -34.83
CA THR A 414 -2.23 17.72 -35.94
C THR A 414 -3.02 16.53 -35.45
N SER A 415 -4.19 16.29 -36.04
CA SER A 415 -5.01 15.12 -35.68
C SER A 415 -5.63 14.48 -36.90
N GLU A 416 -5.75 13.17 -36.86
CA GLU A 416 -6.46 12.36 -37.84
C GLU A 416 -7.52 11.50 -37.14
N ASN A 417 -8.61 11.21 -37.85
CA ASN A 417 -9.60 10.28 -37.35
C ASN A 417 -9.08 8.85 -37.49
N ILE A 418 -9.25 8.05 -36.44
CA ILE A 418 -9.00 6.61 -36.49
C ILE A 418 -10.15 5.97 -37.26
N ILE A 419 -9.85 5.44 -38.45
CA ILE A 419 -10.84 4.85 -39.38
C ILE A 419 -10.67 3.34 -39.57
N ASN A 420 -9.59 2.76 -39.06
CA ASN A 420 -9.20 1.36 -39.21
C ASN A 420 -9.33 0.55 -37.92
N ASN A 421 -9.75 1.17 -36.82
CA ASN A 421 -10.04 0.53 -35.55
C ASN A 421 -11.27 1.18 -34.89
N ASN A 422 -11.96 0.47 -34.01
CA ASN A 422 -13.06 0.97 -33.20
C ASN A 422 -12.74 0.76 -31.73
N ALA A 423 -13.09 1.73 -30.89
CA ALA A 423 -12.91 1.55 -29.44
C ALA A 423 -13.78 0.38 -28.92
N PRO A 424 -13.28 -0.38 -27.93
CA PRO A 424 -14.04 -1.46 -27.33
C PRO A 424 -15.32 -0.92 -26.67
N VAL A 425 -16.43 -1.65 -26.78
CA VAL A 425 -17.72 -1.24 -26.20
C VAL A 425 -17.95 -2.02 -24.92
N ILE A 426 -17.95 -1.32 -23.78
CA ILE A 426 -18.17 -1.92 -22.46
C ILE A 426 -19.68 -2.05 -22.21
N ALA A 427 -20.13 -3.23 -21.79
CA ALA A 427 -21.50 -3.44 -21.35
C ALA A 427 -21.83 -2.59 -20.10
N ALA A 428 -23.10 -2.22 -19.93
CA ALA A 428 -23.54 -1.40 -18.80
C ALA A 428 -23.17 -2.05 -17.46
N LEU A 429 -22.55 -1.26 -16.57
CA LEU A 429 -22.20 -1.70 -15.23
C LEU A 429 -23.37 -1.55 -14.27
N THR A 430 -23.44 -2.45 -13.30
CA THR A 430 -24.43 -2.41 -12.22
C THR A 430 -23.78 -1.92 -10.94
N PRO A 431 -24.29 -0.88 -10.26
CA PRO A 431 -23.83 -0.51 -8.93
C PRO A 431 -24.33 -1.52 -7.89
N TYR A 432 -23.53 -1.79 -6.87
CA TYR A 432 -23.85 -2.79 -5.84
C TYR A 432 -23.82 -2.19 -4.43
N THR A 433 -24.65 -2.75 -3.54
CA THR A 433 -24.54 -2.52 -2.10
C THR A 433 -24.00 -3.78 -1.44
N ILE A 434 -22.91 -3.68 -0.67
CA ILE A 434 -22.23 -4.80 -0.02
C ILE A 434 -22.08 -4.58 1.49
N PRO A 435 -22.06 -5.64 2.31
CA PRO A 435 -21.77 -5.51 3.74
C PRO A 435 -20.30 -5.11 3.99
N LYS A 436 -20.05 -4.35 5.06
CA LYS A 436 -18.68 -3.97 5.47
C LYS A 436 -17.87 -5.19 5.89
N GLY A 437 -16.56 -5.11 5.79
CA GLY A 437 -15.65 -6.19 6.18
C GLY A 437 -15.80 -7.46 5.34
N THR A 438 -16.27 -7.36 4.10
CA THR A 438 -16.59 -8.51 3.24
C THR A 438 -15.88 -8.40 1.90
N ALA A 439 -15.32 -9.51 1.41
CA ALA A 439 -14.67 -9.57 0.10
C ALA A 439 -15.72 -9.47 -1.03
N TYR A 440 -15.32 -8.86 -2.14
CA TYR A 440 -16.17 -8.72 -3.32
C TYR A 440 -15.33 -8.75 -4.60
N TYR A 441 -16.00 -8.82 -5.73
CA TYR A 441 -15.36 -8.68 -7.05
C TYR A 441 -16.13 -7.69 -7.90
N LEU A 442 -15.48 -7.11 -8.90
CA LEU A 442 -16.14 -6.36 -9.96
C LEU A 442 -15.93 -7.09 -11.27
N ASP A 443 -16.90 -7.00 -12.16
CA ASP A 443 -16.90 -7.72 -13.43
C ASP A 443 -17.37 -6.81 -14.56
N ALA A 444 -16.71 -6.94 -15.70
CA ALA A 444 -17.00 -6.18 -16.91
C ALA A 444 -16.89 -7.10 -18.11
N SER A 445 -17.63 -6.77 -19.16
CA SER A 445 -17.45 -7.38 -20.47
C SER A 445 -17.44 -6.28 -21.51
N ALA A 446 -16.53 -6.39 -22.47
CA ALA A 446 -16.43 -5.49 -23.60
C ALA A 446 -16.35 -6.31 -24.89
N THR A 447 -16.89 -5.73 -25.96
CA THR A 447 -16.80 -6.28 -27.31
C THR A 447 -15.95 -5.36 -28.18
N ASP A 448 -15.10 -5.95 -29.00
CA ASP A 448 -14.32 -5.26 -30.01
C ASP A 448 -14.86 -5.60 -31.41
N ALA A 449 -14.96 -4.61 -32.30
CA ALA A 449 -15.59 -4.81 -33.61
C ALA A 449 -14.66 -5.54 -34.60
N GLN A 450 -13.35 -5.46 -34.37
CA GLN A 450 -12.29 -6.07 -35.17
C GLN A 450 -11.94 -7.48 -34.68
N GLY A 451 -12.34 -7.83 -33.45
CA GLY A 451 -11.98 -9.08 -32.78
C GLY A 451 -10.62 -9.03 -32.10
N ASP A 452 -10.08 -7.84 -31.85
CA ASP A 452 -8.82 -7.64 -31.14
C ASP A 452 -8.94 -8.09 -29.67
N ALA A 453 -7.82 -8.52 -29.08
CA ALA A 453 -7.79 -8.87 -27.67
C ALA A 453 -8.02 -7.62 -26.81
N ILE A 454 -8.77 -7.77 -25.71
CA ILE A 454 -9.09 -6.68 -24.78
C ILE A 454 -8.46 -6.97 -23.41
N LYS A 455 -7.85 -5.95 -22.82
CA LYS A 455 -7.44 -5.97 -21.41
C LYS A 455 -8.28 -5.00 -20.57
N TYR A 456 -8.63 -5.43 -19.36
CA TYR A 456 -9.46 -4.70 -18.41
C TYR A 456 -8.65 -4.28 -17.20
N THR A 457 -8.63 -2.97 -16.92
CA THR A 457 -8.03 -2.39 -15.72
C THR A 457 -9.15 -1.84 -14.84
N TRP A 458 -9.34 -2.42 -13.67
CA TRP A 458 -10.27 -1.91 -12.66
C TRP A 458 -9.51 -1.04 -11.66
N GLU A 459 -10.01 0.16 -11.40
CA GLU A 459 -9.32 1.17 -10.62
C GLU A 459 -10.29 1.90 -9.68
N GLN A 460 -9.87 2.16 -8.45
CA GLN A 460 -10.61 3.00 -7.52
C GLN A 460 -10.20 4.46 -7.74
N TYR A 461 -11.14 5.40 -7.65
CA TYR A 461 -10.86 6.83 -7.85
C TYR A 461 -11.39 7.71 -6.71
N ASP A 462 -11.41 7.18 -5.49
CA ASP A 462 -11.75 7.94 -4.28
C ASP A 462 -10.57 8.79 -3.83
N SER A 463 -10.67 10.11 -3.99
CA SER A 463 -9.59 11.03 -3.58
C SER A 463 -9.58 11.24 -2.07
N VAL A 464 -8.40 11.52 -1.51
CA VAL A 464 -8.29 12.21 -0.22
C VAL A 464 -8.59 13.71 -0.38
N SER A 465 -9.03 14.37 0.69
CA SER A 465 -9.23 15.82 0.75
C SER A 465 -7.96 16.56 1.16
N GLY A 466 -8.01 17.90 1.24
CA GLY A 466 -6.92 18.73 1.79
C GLY A 466 -6.53 18.44 3.25
N LEU A 467 -7.30 17.61 3.96
CA LEU A 467 -7.13 17.32 5.40
C LEU A 467 -6.70 15.88 5.69
N THR A 468 -6.67 15.00 4.70
CA THR A 468 -6.47 13.56 4.87
C THR A 468 -5.39 13.02 3.94
N SER A 469 -4.82 11.88 4.30
CA SER A 469 -3.79 11.17 3.52
C SER A 469 -3.82 9.67 3.84
N ILE A 470 -3.37 8.87 2.89
CA ILE A 470 -3.10 7.45 3.05
C ILE A 470 -1.60 7.26 3.25
N SER A 471 -1.14 7.33 4.50
CA SER A 471 0.27 7.28 4.89
C SER A 471 0.45 6.46 6.17
N GLY A 472 1.51 5.64 6.18
CA GLY A 472 1.78 4.66 7.21
C GLY A 472 0.63 3.70 7.41
N ASP A 473 0.04 3.74 8.59
CA ASP A 473 -0.96 2.79 9.05
C ASP A 473 -2.41 3.24 8.82
N SER A 474 -2.64 4.37 8.13
CA SER A 474 -4.00 4.82 7.91
C SER A 474 -4.77 3.96 6.91
N GLY A 475 -4.13 3.38 5.89
CA GLY A 475 -4.75 2.62 4.77
C GLY A 475 -5.50 1.30 5.07
N TRP A 476 -5.95 1.04 6.29
CA TRP A 476 -6.45 -0.27 6.74
C TRP A 476 -7.95 -0.50 6.56
N GLY A 477 -8.62 0.30 5.73
CA GLY A 477 -10.05 0.15 5.44
C GLY A 477 -10.99 0.83 6.43
N TYR A 478 -10.44 1.53 7.44
CA TYR A 478 -11.19 2.38 8.37
C TYR A 478 -11.19 3.87 7.98
N ASN A 479 -10.55 4.23 6.86
CA ASN A 479 -10.54 5.61 6.36
C ASN A 479 -11.90 5.99 5.79
N ALA A 480 -12.33 7.22 6.08
CA ALA A 480 -13.53 7.83 5.48
C ALA A 480 -13.31 8.23 4.01
N GLU A 481 -12.08 8.55 3.63
CA GLU A 481 -11.70 9.07 2.31
C GLU A 481 -10.52 8.28 1.73
N GLY A 482 -10.15 8.56 0.48
CA GLY A 482 -9.04 7.90 -0.20
C GLY A 482 -9.33 6.46 -0.66
N SER A 483 -8.46 5.95 -1.52
CA SER A 483 -8.53 4.59 -2.04
C SER A 483 -8.01 3.54 -1.06
N ILE A 484 -8.64 2.37 -1.10
CA ILE A 484 -8.34 1.17 -0.30
C ILE A 484 -7.81 0.01 -1.16
N ALA A 485 -7.73 0.21 -2.48
CA ALA A 485 -7.15 -0.73 -3.42
C ALA A 485 -6.19 -0.01 -4.36
N ARG A 486 -4.96 -0.52 -4.47
CA ARG A 486 -3.99 -0.05 -5.46
C ARG A 486 -4.41 -0.36 -6.90
N SER A 487 -3.81 0.32 -7.87
CA SER A 487 -3.95 -0.05 -9.28
C SER A 487 -3.03 -1.21 -9.66
N PHE A 488 -3.45 -1.95 -10.70
CA PHE A 488 -2.70 -3.04 -11.32
C PHE A 488 -2.93 -3.02 -12.82
N PHE A 489 -1.95 -3.50 -13.59
CA PHE A 489 -2.10 -3.69 -15.03
C PHE A 489 -3.35 -4.47 -15.41
N GLY A 490 -3.89 -4.10 -16.58
CA GLY A 490 -5.06 -4.77 -17.12
C GLY A 490 -4.80 -6.23 -17.45
N THR A 491 -5.83 -7.06 -17.27
CA THR A 491 -5.78 -8.49 -17.60
C THR A 491 -6.84 -8.83 -18.65
N ALA A 492 -6.72 -10.00 -19.30
CA ALA A 492 -7.77 -10.48 -20.21
C ALA A 492 -9.10 -10.80 -19.49
N SER A 493 -9.06 -10.97 -18.16
CA SER A 493 -10.26 -11.15 -17.34
C SER A 493 -10.89 -9.79 -17.06
N GLY A 494 -12.17 -9.65 -17.43
CA GLY A 494 -13.00 -8.53 -17.02
C GLY A 494 -13.31 -8.50 -15.52
N ARG A 495 -13.00 -9.59 -14.80
CA ARG A 495 -13.21 -9.71 -13.36
C ARG A 495 -11.95 -9.38 -12.55
N ARG A 496 -12.10 -8.53 -11.53
CA ARG A 496 -11.10 -8.25 -10.48
C ARG A 496 -11.68 -8.49 -9.08
N TYR A 497 -10.92 -9.14 -8.21
CA TYR A 497 -11.28 -9.38 -6.80
C TYR A 497 -10.66 -8.32 -5.88
N PHE A 498 -11.39 -7.92 -4.83
CA PHE A 498 -10.96 -6.95 -3.83
C PHE A 498 -11.10 -7.51 -2.40
N PRO A 499 -9.98 -7.78 -1.70
CA PRO A 499 -8.61 -7.92 -2.21
C PRO A 499 -8.48 -9.07 -3.22
N SER A 500 -7.28 -9.25 -3.81
CA SER A 500 -7.03 -10.39 -4.70
C SER A 500 -7.47 -11.73 -4.10
N LEU A 501 -8.02 -12.62 -4.94
CA LEU A 501 -8.54 -13.92 -4.49
C LEU A 501 -7.53 -14.73 -3.67
N PRO A 502 -6.22 -14.80 -4.01
CA PRO A 502 -5.24 -15.50 -3.18
C PRO A 502 -5.14 -14.97 -1.74
N LEU A 503 -5.32 -13.66 -1.51
CA LEU A 503 -5.35 -13.09 -0.16
C LEU A 503 -6.59 -13.52 0.60
N VAL A 504 -7.75 -13.50 -0.07
CA VAL A 504 -9.01 -13.96 0.51
C VAL A 504 -8.94 -15.46 0.83
N MET A 505 -8.29 -16.25 -0.03
CA MET A 505 -8.01 -17.67 0.23
C MET A 505 -7.16 -17.84 1.50
N ASP A 506 -6.18 -16.98 1.75
CA ASP A 506 -5.36 -16.97 2.97
C ASP A 506 -6.10 -16.41 4.21
N GLY A 507 -7.40 -16.09 4.08
CA GLY A 507 -8.20 -15.50 5.16
C GLY A 507 -7.85 -14.05 5.46
N LYS A 508 -7.13 -13.36 4.56
CA LYS A 508 -6.71 -11.97 4.71
C LYS A 508 -7.58 -11.05 3.86
N LEU A 509 -8.29 -10.14 4.53
CA LEU A 509 -9.08 -9.07 3.89
C LEU A 509 -8.38 -7.70 3.89
N THR A 510 -7.18 -7.63 4.47
CA THR A 510 -6.33 -6.45 4.53
C THR A 510 -4.89 -6.91 4.34
N ASN A 511 -4.19 -6.36 3.36
CA ASN A 511 -2.77 -6.61 3.13
C ASN A 511 -2.04 -5.29 2.91
N LYS A 512 -1.17 -4.93 3.87
CA LYS A 512 -0.35 -3.72 3.80
C LYS A 512 0.74 -3.80 2.74
N ALA A 513 1.31 -4.99 2.50
CA ALA A 513 2.41 -5.16 1.54
C ALA A 513 1.93 -4.91 0.11
N THR A 514 0.69 -5.29 -0.20
CA THR A 514 0.07 -5.07 -1.51
C THR A 514 -0.92 -3.91 -1.51
N TRP A 515 -1.09 -3.18 -0.41
CA TRP A 515 -2.04 -2.06 -0.30
C TRP A 515 -3.44 -2.35 -0.87
N GLU A 516 -4.02 -3.47 -0.44
CA GLU A 516 -5.41 -3.84 -0.75
C GLU A 516 -6.17 -4.21 0.53
N THR A 517 -7.35 -3.63 0.72
CA THR A 517 -8.23 -3.95 1.83
C THR A 517 -9.71 -3.80 1.48
N VAL A 518 -10.57 -4.51 2.22
CA VAL A 518 -12.01 -4.19 2.29
C VAL A 518 -12.23 -2.95 3.15
N SER A 519 -13.38 -2.29 3.00
CA SER A 519 -13.78 -1.24 3.94
C SER A 519 -14.47 -1.85 5.16
N TYR A 520 -14.08 -1.40 6.35
CA TYR A 520 -14.69 -1.79 7.63
C TYR A 520 -15.68 -0.75 8.17
N ILE A 521 -15.88 0.34 7.43
CA ILE A 521 -16.86 1.38 7.74
C ILE A 521 -17.84 1.56 6.58
N PRO A 522 -19.04 2.10 6.82
CA PRO A 522 -19.97 2.43 5.74
C PRO A 522 -19.44 3.61 4.93
N ARG A 523 -19.32 3.45 3.62
CA ARG A 523 -18.97 4.51 2.66
C ARG A 523 -19.29 4.07 1.24
N ILE A 524 -19.37 5.02 0.33
CA ILE A 524 -19.46 4.74 -1.11
C ILE A 524 -18.04 4.67 -1.65
N LEU A 525 -17.74 3.62 -2.41
CA LEU A 525 -16.49 3.45 -3.14
C LEU A 525 -16.76 3.66 -4.63
N HIS A 526 -15.87 4.39 -5.30
CA HIS A 526 -16.00 4.75 -6.71
C HIS A 526 -14.98 3.98 -7.54
N TYR A 527 -15.47 3.24 -8.53
CA TYR A 527 -14.66 2.37 -9.39
C TYR A 527 -14.84 2.70 -10.86
N ALA A 528 -13.76 2.64 -11.62
CA ALA A 528 -13.78 2.70 -13.08
C ALA A 528 -13.14 1.43 -13.65
N VAL A 529 -13.67 0.98 -14.79
CA VAL A 529 -13.01 -0.01 -15.63
C VAL A 529 -12.56 0.65 -16.92
N THR A 530 -11.30 0.46 -17.29
CA THR A 530 -10.76 0.87 -18.59
C THR A 530 -10.49 -0.39 -19.42
N ALA A 531 -11.24 -0.55 -20.51
CA ALA A 531 -11.03 -1.58 -21.51
C ALA A 531 -10.11 -1.02 -22.60
N ARG A 532 -8.94 -1.66 -22.78
CA ARG A 532 -7.97 -1.33 -23.83
C ARG A 532 -8.02 -2.43 -24.87
N ASP A 533 -8.26 -2.07 -26.12
CA ASP A 533 -7.97 -3.01 -27.20
C ASP A 533 -6.43 -3.12 -27.36
N GLU A 534 -5.96 -4.28 -27.81
CA GLU A 534 -4.55 -4.52 -28.09
C GLU A 534 -4.27 -4.37 -29.59
N ASN A 535 -4.97 -3.45 -30.26
CA ASN A 535 -4.75 -3.19 -31.68
C ASN A 535 -3.32 -2.68 -31.91
N ALA A 536 -2.59 -3.34 -32.81
CA ALA A 536 -1.17 -3.07 -33.03
C ALA A 536 -0.88 -1.74 -33.75
N GLN A 537 -1.86 -1.14 -34.43
CA GLN A 537 -1.65 0.05 -35.28
C GLN A 537 -2.21 1.32 -34.66
N ARG A 538 -3.44 1.24 -34.16
CA ARG A 538 -4.20 2.37 -33.60
C ARG A 538 -4.97 1.87 -32.37
N PRO A 539 -4.26 1.60 -31.25
CA PRO A 539 -4.91 1.15 -30.04
C PRO A 539 -5.92 2.18 -29.55
N MET A 540 -7.06 1.72 -29.07
CA MET A 540 -8.10 2.56 -28.50
C MET A 540 -8.54 2.00 -27.15
N LEU A 541 -9.11 2.90 -26.34
CA LEU A 541 -9.67 2.53 -25.05
C LEU A 541 -11.04 3.15 -24.85
N SER A 542 -11.79 2.51 -23.96
CA SER A 542 -13.05 2.98 -23.42
C SER A 542 -13.03 2.80 -21.92
N SER A 543 -13.78 3.65 -21.20
CA SER A 543 -13.90 3.55 -19.76
C SER A 543 -15.34 3.72 -19.30
N LEU A 544 -15.69 3.09 -18.18
CA LEU A 544 -17.02 3.14 -17.59
C LEU A 544 -16.92 3.17 -16.06
N GLU A 545 -17.69 4.06 -15.42
CA GLU A 545 -17.72 4.22 -13.96
C GLU A 545 -18.85 3.40 -13.31
N THR A 546 -18.65 2.99 -12.06
CA THR A 546 -19.65 2.36 -11.20
C THR A 546 -19.36 2.63 -9.72
N THR A 547 -20.30 2.28 -8.85
CA THR A 547 -20.14 2.46 -7.40
C THR A 547 -20.40 1.17 -6.64
N VAL A 548 -19.71 1.04 -5.51
CA VAL A 548 -19.95 0.02 -4.50
C VAL A 548 -20.30 0.72 -3.20
N THR A 549 -21.56 0.63 -2.78
CA THR A 549 -22.03 1.17 -1.51
C THR A 549 -21.74 0.17 -0.40
N VAL A 550 -20.86 0.50 0.53
CA VAL A 550 -20.60 -0.31 1.72
C VAL A 550 -21.60 0.06 2.81
N GLY A 551 -22.42 -0.90 3.23
CA GLY A 551 -23.47 -0.70 4.24
C GLY A 551 -22.99 -0.84 5.69
N SER A 552 -23.90 -0.61 6.64
CA SER A 552 -23.65 -0.71 8.10
C SER A 552 -23.49 -2.13 8.60
N GLU A 553 -24.17 -3.07 7.94
CA GLU A 553 -24.19 -4.49 8.29
C GLU A 553 -22.96 -5.21 7.76
N GLY A 554 -22.63 -6.33 8.38
CA GLY A 554 -21.46 -7.13 8.02
C GLY A 554 -20.63 -7.49 9.25
N PRO A 555 -19.64 -8.38 9.06
CA PRO A 555 -19.25 -9.01 7.79
C PRO A 555 -20.12 -10.21 7.41
N PHE A 556 -20.24 -10.46 6.10
CA PHE A 556 -20.73 -11.74 5.57
C PHE A 556 -19.57 -12.74 5.51
N LYS A 557 -19.67 -13.83 6.26
CA LYS A 557 -18.55 -14.77 6.44
C LYS A 557 -19.03 -16.17 6.84
N PHE A 558 -18.18 -17.17 6.61
CA PHE A 558 -18.38 -18.48 7.22
C PHE A 558 -18.39 -18.40 8.74
N ASN A 559 -19.20 -19.25 9.35
CA ASN A 559 -19.36 -19.35 10.78
C ASN A 559 -19.08 -20.79 11.21
N GLY A 560 -18.10 -20.98 12.10
CA GLY A 560 -17.84 -22.27 12.74
C GLY A 560 -16.85 -23.21 12.06
N LEU A 561 -16.23 -22.82 10.93
CA LEU A 561 -15.23 -23.63 10.21
C LEU A 561 -13.79 -23.17 10.48
N THR A 562 -12.85 -24.11 10.55
CA THR A 562 -11.39 -23.90 10.62
C THR A 562 -10.56 -24.98 9.95
N ASP A 563 -9.25 -24.73 9.92
CA ASP A 563 -8.17 -25.68 9.62
C ASP A 563 -8.28 -27.05 10.29
N SER A 564 -8.93 -27.19 11.45
CA SER A 564 -9.18 -28.48 12.10
C SER A 564 -10.55 -29.08 11.79
N SER A 565 -11.44 -28.34 11.12
CA SER A 565 -12.78 -28.78 10.76
C SER A 565 -12.74 -29.97 9.81
N VAL A 566 -13.55 -30.98 10.11
CA VAL A 566 -13.82 -32.12 9.24
C VAL A 566 -15.25 -32.06 8.71
N LEU A 567 -15.39 -32.07 7.38
CA LEU A 567 -16.66 -32.27 6.69
C LEU A 567 -16.73 -33.72 6.21
N TYR A 568 -17.91 -34.33 6.30
CA TYR A 568 -18.10 -35.74 6.08
C TYR A 568 -18.58 -36.07 4.67
N ASN A 569 -17.93 -37.06 4.05
CA ASN A 569 -18.31 -37.59 2.74
C ASN A 569 -19.28 -38.79 2.82
N ASN A 570 -19.60 -39.24 4.04
CA ASN A 570 -20.51 -40.36 4.33
C ASN A 570 -21.63 -40.00 5.33
N SER A 571 -21.78 -38.72 5.64
CA SER A 571 -22.82 -38.17 6.52
C SER A 571 -23.14 -36.74 6.11
N SER A 572 -24.36 -36.28 6.39
CA SER A 572 -24.74 -34.88 6.21
C SER A 572 -23.91 -33.96 7.09
N ASN A 573 -23.52 -32.82 6.54
CA ASN A 573 -22.88 -31.70 7.21
C ASN A 573 -23.82 -30.51 7.16
N THR A 574 -23.76 -29.65 8.17
CA THR A 574 -24.40 -28.34 8.10
C THR A 574 -23.30 -27.28 8.03
N ILE A 575 -23.28 -26.53 6.93
CA ILE A 575 -22.38 -25.42 6.69
C ILE A 575 -23.08 -24.14 7.16
N PHE A 576 -22.45 -23.37 8.03
CA PHE A 576 -23.02 -22.13 8.59
C PHE A 576 -22.28 -20.89 8.08
N TRP A 577 -23.00 -19.79 7.99
CA TRP A 577 -22.45 -18.45 7.72
C TRP A 577 -23.27 -17.38 8.42
N ASP A 578 -22.64 -16.24 8.68
CA ASP A 578 -23.33 -15.06 9.20
C ASP A 578 -24.01 -14.34 8.02
N VAL A 579 -25.35 -14.35 8.01
CA VAL A 579 -26.15 -13.68 6.96
C VAL A 579 -25.91 -12.18 6.96
N ALA A 580 -25.66 -11.58 8.13
CA ALA A 580 -25.46 -10.14 8.29
C ALA A 580 -26.56 -9.28 7.62
N SER A 581 -27.81 -9.73 7.72
CA SER A 581 -28.98 -9.09 7.11
C SER A 581 -28.90 -8.88 5.58
N THR A 582 -27.97 -9.56 4.90
CA THR A 582 -27.74 -9.41 3.45
C THR A 582 -28.85 -9.98 2.58
N ASN A 583 -29.71 -10.82 3.16
CA ASN A 583 -30.89 -11.36 2.50
C ASN A 583 -32.03 -10.34 2.34
N ALA A 584 -31.93 -9.17 2.97
CA ALA A 584 -32.91 -8.09 2.90
C ALA A 584 -32.33 -6.84 2.22
N ALA A 585 -33.19 -5.83 2.00
CA ALA A 585 -32.75 -4.51 1.55
C ALA A 585 -31.75 -3.91 2.55
N PRO A 586 -30.71 -3.18 2.09
CA PRO A 586 -30.44 -2.78 0.70
C PRO A 586 -29.63 -3.78 -0.14
N TYR A 587 -29.19 -4.91 0.43
CA TYR A 587 -28.27 -5.85 -0.24
C TYR A 587 -28.97 -6.84 -1.19
N ASN A 588 -30.21 -7.22 -0.86
CA ASN A 588 -31.12 -8.04 -1.68
C ASN A 588 -30.56 -9.41 -2.15
N ALA A 589 -29.63 -10.02 -1.41
CA ALA A 589 -29.07 -11.33 -1.72
C ALA A 589 -29.93 -12.45 -1.13
N ALA A 590 -31.11 -12.71 -1.72
CA ALA A 590 -32.06 -13.71 -1.22
C ALA A 590 -31.53 -15.15 -1.23
N ASN A 591 -30.61 -15.47 -2.15
CA ASN A 591 -29.98 -16.78 -2.29
C ASN A 591 -28.46 -16.65 -2.38
N VAL A 592 -27.78 -17.74 -2.06
CA VAL A 592 -26.32 -17.91 -2.18
C VAL A 592 -25.98 -19.19 -2.94
N LYS A 593 -24.80 -19.20 -3.58
CA LYS A 593 -24.17 -20.37 -4.19
C LYS A 593 -23.06 -20.87 -3.26
N ILE A 594 -22.90 -22.19 -3.14
CA ILE A 594 -21.77 -22.79 -2.39
C ILE A 594 -20.95 -23.67 -3.33
N GLU A 595 -19.65 -23.42 -3.35
CA GLU A 595 -18.66 -24.16 -4.15
C GLU A 595 -17.50 -24.62 -3.27
N TYR A 596 -16.76 -25.64 -3.72
CA TYR A 596 -15.54 -26.11 -3.07
C TYR A 596 -14.36 -26.17 -4.05
N THR A 597 -13.13 -26.10 -3.52
CA THR A 597 -11.91 -26.23 -4.32
C THR A 597 -10.84 -27.02 -3.59
N THR A 598 -10.04 -27.77 -4.35
CA THR A 598 -8.78 -28.40 -3.90
C THR A 598 -7.56 -27.52 -4.19
N ASP A 599 -7.70 -26.43 -4.95
CA ASP A 599 -6.65 -25.42 -5.13
C ASP A 599 -6.68 -24.45 -3.95
N LEU A 600 -5.98 -24.83 -2.88
CA LEU A 600 -6.02 -24.16 -1.59
C LEU A 600 -5.33 -22.78 -1.58
N VAL A 601 -4.61 -22.44 -2.65
CA VAL A 601 -3.77 -21.25 -2.75
C VAL A 601 -4.38 -20.22 -3.69
N ASN A 602 -4.66 -20.60 -4.96
CA ASN A 602 -5.09 -19.63 -5.97
C ASN A 602 -6.61 -19.62 -6.18
N GLY A 603 -7.28 -20.72 -5.85
CA GLY A 603 -8.72 -20.88 -6.09
C GLY A 603 -9.09 -20.75 -7.57
N ALA A 604 -8.25 -21.26 -8.48
CA ALA A 604 -8.44 -21.13 -9.93
C ALA A 604 -9.67 -21.90 -10.44
N THR A 605 -10.00 -23.02 -9.80
CA THR A 605 -11.15 -23.87 -10.17
C THR A 605 -12.04 -24.12 -8.97
N TRP A 606 -13.35 -23.95 -9.15
CA TRP A 606 -14.37 -24.19 -8.13
C TRP A 606 -15.38 -25.23 -8.64
N THR A 607 -15.69 -26.23 -7.82
CA THR A 607 -16.72 -27.23 -8.11
C THR A 607 -17.97 -26.90 -7.31
N GLU A 608 -19.12 -26.91 -7.98
CA GLU A 608 -20.40 -26.60 -7.35
C GLU A 608 -20.79 -27.67 -6.32
N LEU A 609 -21.11 -27.24 -5.10
CA LEU A 609 -21.77 -28.07 -4.10
C LEU A 609 -23.29 -27.85 -4.16
N VAL A 610 -23.71 -26.59 -4.30
CA VAL A 610 -25.11 -26.20 -4.55
C VAL A 610 -25.16 -24.92 -5.39
N ALA A 611 -25.93 -24.96 -6.48
CA ALA A 611 -26.12 -23.83 -7.39
C ALA A 611 -26.84 -22.63 -6.74
N SER A 612 -27.83 -22.91 -5.88
CA SER A 612 -28.64 -21.90 -5.21
C SER A 612 -29.30 -22.48 -3.96
N THR A 613 -29.16 -21.77 -2.84
CA THR A 613 -29.87 -22.04 -1.58
C THR A 613 -30.27 -20.72 -0.92
N PRO A 614 -31.39 -20.65 -0.18
CA PRO A 614 -31.76 -19.45 0.57
C PRO A 614 -30.63 -18.94 1.47
N ASN A 615 -30.47 -17.61 1.51
CA ASN A 615 -29.50 -16.94 2.36
C ASN A 615 -30.00 -16.86 3.83
N THR A 616 -30.13 -18.01 4.48
CA THR A 616 -30.69 -18.16 5.84
C THR A 616 -29.64 -18.49 6.90
N GLY A 617 -28.35 -18.54 6.53
CA GLY A 617 -27.24 -18.74 7.46
C GLY A 617 -26.83 -20.20 7.66
N SER A 618 -27.52 -21.14 7.01
CA SER A 618 -27.13 -22.55 7.03
C SER A 618 -27.55 -23.29 5.77
N TYR A 619 -26.77 -24.31 5.40
CA TYR A 619 -27.08 -25.25 4.33
C TYR A 619 -26.63 -26.65 4.73
N THR A 620 -27.49 -27.65 4.56
CA THR A 620 -27.17 -29.04 4.91
C THR A 620 -26.92 -29.87 3.66
N ALA A 621 -25.73 -30.45 3.56
CA ALA A 621 -25.35 -31.35 2.47
C ALA A 621 -24.26 -32.34 2.90
N GLN A 622 -24.21 -33.48 2.23
CA GLN A 622 -23.08 -34.41 2.30
C GLN A 622 -22.00 -33.97 1.29
N MET A 623 -20.73 -34.04 1.67
CA MET A 623 -19.65 -33.81 0.71
C MET A 623 -19.61 -34.96 -0.33
N PRO A 624 -19.17 -34.73 -1.58
CA PRO A 624 -19.12 -35.78 -2.59
C PRO A 624 -18.40 -37.05 -2.10
N ALA A 625 -18.98 -38.22 -2.32
CA ALA A 625 -18.50 -39.48 -1.73
C ALA A 625 -17.05 -39.82 -2.13
N SER A 626 -16.61 -39.40 -3.31
CA SER A 626 -15.24 -39.60 -3.80
C SER A 626 -14.23 -38.56 -3.31
N LEU A 627 -14.68 -37.51 -2.62
CA LEU A 627 -13.84 -36.43 -2.15
C LEU A 627 -13.26 -36.79 -0.77
N THR A 628 -11.94 -36.68 -0.65
CA THR A 628 -11.19 -36.86 0.60
C THR A 628 -10.01 -35.89 0.64
N GLY A 629 -9.64 -35.42 1.82
CA GLY A 629 -8.51 -34.51 2.00
C GLY A 629 -8.91 -33.05 2.06
N ALA A 630 -7.93 -32.16 1.95
CA ALA A 630 -8.13 -30.73 2.22
C ALA A 630 -8.88 -30.01 1.10
N VAL A 631 -9.85 -29.17 1.48
CA VAL A 631 -10.60 -28.28 0.57
C VAL A 631 -10.81 -26.92 1.22
N LYS A 632 -11.21 -25.94 0.41
CA LYS A 632 -11.84 -24.70 0.87
C LYS A 632 -13.23 -24.57 0.25
N LEU A 633 -14.14 -23.95 0.98
CA LEU A 633 -15.48 -23.60 0.50
C LEU A 633 -15.54 -22.12 0.16
N LYS A 634 -16.40 -21.76 -0.78
CA LYS A 634 -16.76 -20.38 -1.09
C LYS A 634 -18.27 -20.25 -1.11
N ILE A 635 -18.79 -19.25 -0.40
CA ILE A 635 -20.20 -18.86 -0.46
C ILE A 635 -20.27 -17.53 -1.20
N SER A 636 -20.99 -17.49 -2.31
CA SER A 636 -21.15 -16.29 -3.14
C SER A 636 -22.61 -15.85 -3.14
N ALA A 637 -22.85 -14.56 -3.00
CA ALA A 637 -24.19 -13.99 -3.19
C ALA A 637 -24.68 -14.22 -4.63
N ILE A 638 -25.96 -14.50 -4.80
CA ILE A 638 -26.61 -14.53 -6.12
C ILE A 638 -27.29 -13.18 -6.35
N GLY A 639 -26.99 -12.54 -7.48
CA GLY A 639 -27.48 -11.19 -7.82
C GLY A 639 -26.71 -10.04 -7.15
N ASN A 640 -25.59 -10.34 -6.48
CA ASN A 640 -24.69 -9.37 -5.85
C ASN A 640 -23.24 -9.87 -5.98
N VAL A 641 -22.25 -9.06 -5.61
CA VAL A 641 -20.83 -9.30 -5.87
C VAL A 641 -20.00 -9.74 -4.65
N PHE A 642 -20.59 -9.70 -3.45
CA PHE A 642 -19.88 -10.10 -2.24
C PHE A 642 -19.82 -11.63 -2.07
N TYR A 643 -18.77 -12.09 -1.42
CA TYR A 643 -18.54 -13.52 -1.15
C TYR A 643 -17.66 -13.72 0.09
N ALA A 644 -17.62 -14.96 0.57
CA ALA A 644 -16.73 -15.39 1.63
C ALA A 644 -16.06 -16.70 1.26
N VAL A 645 -14.82 -16.90 1.74
CA VAL A 645 -14.06 -18.14 1.61
C VAL A 645 -13.81 -18.72 2.99
N SER A 646 -13.96 -20.03 3.14
CA SER A 646 -13.71 -20.71 4.41
C SER A 646 -12.20 -20.84 4.66
N PRO A 647 -11.78 -21.03 5.91
CA PRO A 647 -10.49 -21.64 6.18
C PRO A 647 -10.36 -23.00 5.47
N LYS A 648 -9.14 -23.54 5.44
CA LYS A 648 -8.93 -24.90 4.94
C LYS A 648 -9.75 -25.86 5.82
N VAL A 649 -10.46 -26.81 5.25
CA VAL A 649 -11.16 -27.87 5.99
C VAL A 649 -10.76 -29.23 5.40
N THR A 650 -10.89 -30.29 6.18
CA THR A 650 -10.61 -31.66 5.71
C THR A 650 -11.91 -32.38 5.39
N VAL A 651 -11.99 -33.05 4.25
CA VAL A 651 -13.08 -33.98 3.93
C VAL A 651 -12.66 -35.39 4.35
N GLY A 652 -13.48 -36.03 5.17
CA GLY A 652 -13.21 -37.37 5.72
C GLY A 652 -14.49 -38.13 6.07
N ALA A 653 -14.33 -39.25 6.80
CA ALA A 653 -15.45 -40.03 7.29
C ALA A 653 -15.94 -39.53 8.65
N ALA A 654 -17.25 -39.64 8.90
CA ALA A 654 -17.86 -39.33 10.19
C ALA A 654 -17.32 -40.23 11.32
N PRO A 655 -17.18 -39.71 12.55
CA PRO A 655 -16.79 -40.50 13.70
C PRO A 655 -17.82 -41.60 13.97
N THR A 656 -17.35 -42.79 14.33
CA THR A 656 -18.19 -43.96 14.62
C THR A 656 -18.68 -44.01 16.08
N SER A 657 -18.10 -43.20 16.97
CA SER A 657 -18.48 -43.11 18.38
C SER A 657 -19.20 -41.80 18.68
N THR A 658 -20.36 -41.90 19.33
CA THR A 658 -21.17 -40.76 19.78
C THR A 658 -20.84 -40.30 21.20
N THR A 659 -19.97 -41.01 21.92
CA THR A 659 -19.57 -40.71 23.32
C THR A 659 -18.17 -40.13 23.43
N ALA A 660 -17.38 -40.20 22.36
CA ALA A 660 -16.06 -39.59 22.29
C ALA A 660 -16.14 -38.06 22.35
N ALA A 661 -15.13 -37.44 22.96
CA ALA A 661 -15.06 -35.99 23.02
C ALA A 661 -14.91 -35.37 21.61
N PRO A 662 -15.61 -34.25 21.31
CA PRO A 662 -15.37 -33.48 20.10
C PRO A 662 -13.90 -33.11 19.93
N THR A 663 -13.37 -33.30 18.74
CA THR A 663 -12.00 -32.95 18.38
C THR A 663 -11.92 -31.56 17.76
N GLY A 664 -10.73 -30.97 17.72
CA GLY A 664 -10.48 -29.72 16.99
C GLY A 664 -11.18 -28.52 17.61
N VAL A 665 -11.26 -28.44 18.95
CA VAL A 665 -11.75 -27.25 19.66
C VAL A 665 -10.76 -26.11 19.48
N PHE A 666 -11.24 -24.95 19.03
CA PHE A 666 -10.42 -23.74 18.92
C PHE A 666 -11.27 -22.47 19.09
N ALA A 667 -10.60 -21.32 19.27
CA ALA A 667 -11.22 -19.99 19.23
C ALA A 667 -10.77 -19.23 17.97
N GLN A 668 -11.71 -18.66 17.22
CA GLN A 668 -11.41 -17.99 15.96
C GLN A 668 -10.76 -16.63 16.21
N GLY A 669 -9.47 -16.47 15.94
CA GLY A 669 -8.70 -15.26 16.29
C GLY A 669 -9.25 -13.94 15.73
N SER A 670 -9.96 -13.96 14.59
CA SER A 670 -10.65 -12.79 14.02
C SER A 670 -12.00 -12.48 14.69
N GLU A 671 -12.56 -13.42 15.46
CA GLU A 671 -13.82 -13.30 16.21
C GLU A 671 -13.62 -13.39 17.72
N ILE A 672 -12.38 -13.20 18.17
CA ILE A 672 -12.10 -12.86 19.55
C ILE A 672 -12.04 -11.34 19.63
N LEU A 673 -13.08 -10.76 20.24
CA LEU A 673 -13.24 -9.32 20.44
C LEU A 673 -13.01 -8.97 21.91
N LYS A 674 -13.39 -7.74 22.28
CA LYS A 674 -13.37 -7.22 23.64
C LYS A 674 -14.18 -8.11 24.59
N THR A 675 -15.43 -8.41 24.25
CA THR A 675 -16.39 -9.07 25.15
C THR A 675 -16.98 -10.35 24.60
N THR A 676 -16.51 -10.81 23.44
CA THR A 676 -17.00 -12.01 22.80
C THR A 676 -15.87 -12.85 22.25
N ALA A 677 -16.09 -14.16 22.17
CA ALA A 677 -15.20 -15.08 21.49
C ALA A 677 -16.03 -16.20 20.85
N ARG A 678 -15.77 -16.51 19.58
CA ARG A 678 -16.34 -17.68 18.93
C ARG A 678 -15.47 -18.90 19.16
N LEU A 679 -16.07 -19.96 19.72
CA LEU A 679 -15.50 -21.30 19.78
C LEU A 679 -16.12 -22.17 18.70
N SER A 680 -15.34 -23.08 18.11
CA SER A 680 -15.86 -24.10 17.20
C SER A 680 -15.07 -25.41 17.30
N TRP A 681 -15.66 -26.49 16.78
CA TRP A 681 -15.16 -27.86 16.87
C TRP A 681 -15.70 -28.75 15.75
N ASN A 682 -15.22 -29.98 15.65
CA ASN A 682 -15.73 -30.95 14.68
C ASN A 682 -17.14 -31.43 15.05
N SER A 683 -18.05 -31.40 14.07
CA SER A 683 -19.42 -31.84 14.26
C SER A 683 -19.49 -33.35 14.51
N VAL A 684 -20.29 -33.80 15.47
CA VAL A 684 -20.69 -35.20 15.65
C VAL A 684 -22.10 -35.36 15.12
N PRO A 685 -22.37 -36.24 14.13
CA PRO A 685 -23.69 -36.39 13.55
C PRO A 685 -24.79 -36.63 14.59
N GLY A 686 -25.85 -35.83 14.56
CA GLY A 686 -26.99 -35.94 15.49
C GLY A 686 -26.75 -35.42 16.90
N ALA A 687 -25.60 -34.80 17.19
CA ALA A 687 -25.30 -34.25 18.51
C ALA A 687 -25.68 -32.76 18.65
N THR A 688 -26.15 -32.38 19.83
CA THR A 688 -26.00 -31.01 20.35
C THR A 688 -24.74 -30.93 21.22
N TYR A 689 -24.40 -29.77 21.77
CA TYR A 689 -23.14 -29.60 22.51
C TYR A 689 -23.31 -28.87 23.83
N SER A 690 -22.57 -29.32 24.83
CA SER A 690 -22.37 -28.65 26.11
C SER A 690 -20.96 -28.07 26.15
N ILE A 691 -20.84 -26.80 26.50
CA ILE A 691 -19.59 -26.04 26.54
C ILE A 691 -19.39 -25.56 27.96
N ASN A 692 -18.28 -25.94 28.57
CA ASN A 692 -17.81 -25.31 29.80
C ASN A 692 -16.73 -24.30 29.45
N TYR A 693 -16.83 -23.09 29.97
CA TYR A 693 -15.79 -22.08 29.83
C TYR A 693 -15.59 -21.30 31.13
N ARG A 694 -14.38 -20.82 31.39
CA ARG A 694 -14.08 -19.96 32.56
C ARG A 694 -12.85 -19.11 32.32
N LYS A 695 -12.70 -18.05 33.11
CA LYS A 695 -11.45 -17.29 33.18
C LYS A 695 -10.37 -18.21 33.77
N VAL A 696 -9.17 -18.21 33.19
CA VAL A 696 -8.06 -19.03 33.69
C VAL A 696 -7.81 -18.70 35.17
N GLY A 697 -7.80 -19.73 36.02
CA GLY A 697 -7.66 -19.59 37.47
C GLY A 697 -8.98 -19.50 38.26
N ALA A 698 -10.14 -19.35 37.59
CA ALA A 698 -11.43 -19.43 38.27
C ALA A 698 -11.77 -20.87 38.67
N THR A 699 -12.42 -21.07 39.81
CA THR A 699 -12.83 -22.40 40.28
C THR A 699 -14.05 -22.93 39.53
N ASN A 700 -15.04 -22.07 39.29
CA ASN A 700 -16.32 -22.43 38.68
C ASN A 700 -16.30 -22.32 37.15
N TRP A 701 -16.94 -23.29 36.49
CA TRP A 701 -17.21 -23.24 35.06
C TRP A 701 -18.53 -22.53 34.78
N LEU A 702 -18.53 -21.65 33.78
CA LEU A 702 -19.74 -21.18 33.12
C LEU A 702 -20.15 -22.19 32.06
N ASN A 703 -21.45 -22.28 31.77
CA ASN A 703 -22.00 -23.27 30.87
C ASN A 703 -22.73 -22.57 29.72
N ALA A 704 -22.48 -23.03 28.50
CA ALA A 704 -23.24 -22.67 27.31
C ALA A 704 -23.65 -23.96 26.59
N THR A 705 -24.72 -23.89 25.81
CA THR A 705 -25.15 -24.97 24.94
C THR A 705 -25.17 -24.49 23.52
N SER A 706 -24.84 -25.37 22.58
CA SER A 706 -24.99 -25.07 21.15
C SER A 706 -25.70 -26.21 20.42
N PRO A 707 -26.68 -25.91 19.55
CA PRO A 707 -27.25 -26.89 18.65
C PRO A 707 -26.32 -27.22 17.46
N THR A 708 -25.22 -26.49 17.30
CA THR A 708 -24.29 -26.62 16.17
C THR A 708 -22.86 -26.72 16.68
N SER A 709 -21.91 -27.03 15.79
CA SER A 709 -20.52 -27.24 16.16
C SER A 709 -19.72 -25.93 16.42
N SER A 710 -20.40 -24.86 16.81
CA SER A 710 -19.82 -23.57 17.18
C SER A 710 -20.71 -22.80 18.16
N VAL A 711 -20.13 -21.93 18.99
CA VAL A 711 -20.86 -21.03 19.89
C VAL A 711 -20.13 -19.68 20.00
N VAL A 712 -20.88 -18.59 20.05
CA VAL A 712 -20.35 -17.29 20.48
C VAL A 712 -20.51 -17.20 21.99
N LEU A 713 -19.39 -17.15 22.70
CA LEU A 713 -19.37 -16.78 24.10
C LEU A 713 -19.47 -15.26 24.20
N SER A 714 -20.42 -14.76 24.97
CA SER A 714 -20.66 -13.33 25.19
C SER A 714 -20.48 -12.94 26.66
N GLY A 715 -20.35 -11.64 26.93
CA GLY A 715 -20.16 -11.15 28.30
C GLY A 715 -18.79 -11.52 28.87
N LEU A 716 -17.80 -11.77 28.02
CA LEU A 716 -16.43 -11.98 28.43
C LEU A 716 -15.81 -10.66 28.89
N GLU A 717 -14.87 -10.76 29.82
CA GLU A 717 -14.01 -9.64 30.19
C GLU A 717 -12.94 -9.46 29.12
N ASP A 718 -12.58 -8.22 28.81
CA ASP A 718 -11.55 -7.92 27.84
C ASP A 718 -10.13 -8.14 28.35
N GLU A 719 -9.20 -8.33 27.41
CA GLU A 719 -7.79 -8.68 27.65
C GLU A 719 -7.55 -9.83 28.65
N SER A 720 -8.50 -10.75 28.78
CA SER A 720 -8.52 -11.79 29.79
C SER A 720 -8.30 -13.17 29.19
N ASN A 721 -7.51 -14.00 29.88
CA ASN A 721 -7.29 -15.39 29.49
C ASN A 721 -8.49 -16.24 29.93
N TYR A 722 -9.05 -17.00 28.98
CA TYR A 722 -10.13 -17.95 29.18
C TYR A 722 -9.70 -19.35 28.77
N GLU A 723 -10.37 -20.34 29.33
CA GLU A 723 -10.26 -21.73 28.92
C GLU A 723 -11.64 -22.35 28.73
N ALA A 724 -11.75 -23.27 27.76
CA ALA A 724 -13.00 -23.92 27.41
C ALA A 724 -12.84 -25.40 27.06
N GLN A 725 -13.89 -26.18 27.25
CA GLN A 725 -14.00 -27.58 26.88
C GLN A 725 -15.41 -27.89 26.36
N VAL A 726 -15.51 -28.84 25.44
CA VAL A 726 -16.76 -29.15 24.72
C VAL A 726 -17.08 -30.64 24.83
N ALA A 727 -18.35 -30.98 25.06
CA ALA A 727 -18.87 -32.35 25.01
C ALA A 727 -20.02 -32.45 24.01
N ALA A 728 -20.07 -33.54 23.24
CA ALA A 728 -21.22 -33.89 22.41
C ALA A 728 -22.34 -34.46 23.28
N VAL A 729 -23.59 -34.12 22.97
CA VAL A 729 -24.80 -34.59 23.66
C VAL A 729 -25.71 -35.23 22.63
N VAL A 730 -25.91 -36.55 22.74
CA VAL A 730 -26.75 -37.32 21.82
C VAL A 730 -27.89 -37.94 22.62
N ASN A 731 -29.14 -37.76 22.18
CA ASN A 731 -30.33 -38.24 22.88
C ASN A 731 -30.36 -37.86 24.37
N THR A 732 -30.01 -36.61 24.70
CA THR A 732 -29.91 -36.06 26.08
C THR A 732 -28.76 -36.61 26.94
N VAL A 733 -27.92 -37.51 26.42
CA VAL A 733 -26.77 -38.07 27.15
C VAL A 733 -25.49 -37.34 26.75
N PRO A 734 -24.80 -36.63 27.68
CA PRO A 734 -23.51 -36.01 27.41
C PRO A 734 -22.39 -37.05 27.35
N GLY A 735 -21.51 -36.92 26.36
CA GLY A 735 -20.26 -37.67 26.24
C GLY A 735 -19.12 -37.06 27.06
N ALA A 736 -17.89 -37.45 26.74
CA ALA A 736 -16.69 -36.88 27.38
C ALA A 736 -16.44 -35.44 26.92
N PHE A 737 -15.93 -34.60 27.83
CA PHE A 737 -15.41 -33.28 27.47
C PHE A 737 -14.06 -33.40 26.75
N SER A 738 -13.82 -32.49 25.81
CA SER A 738 -12.53 -32.31 25.14
C SER A 738 -11.42 -31.92 26.12
N SER A 739 -10.18 -31.98 25.66
CA SER A 739 -9.09 -31.27 26.33
C SER A 739 -9.40 -29.77 26.44
N THR A 740 -8.92 -29.16 27.50
CA THR A 740 -9.02 -27.71 27.73
C THR A 740 -8.32 -26.93 26.62
N TYR A 741 -9.02 -25.96 26.03
CA TYR A 741 -8.50 -25.03 25.04
C TYR A 741 -8.45 -23.61 25.61
N ALA A 742 -7.28 -22.98 25.57
CA ALA A 742 -7.07 -21.62 26.08
C ALA A 742 -7.13 -20.56 24.97
N PHE A 743 -7.73 -19.41 25.27
CA PHE A 743 -7.76 -18.24 24.39
C PHE A 743 -7.74 -16.94 25.20
N LYS A 744 -7.43 -15.81 24.58
CA LYS A 744 -7.38 -14.50 25.25
C LYS A 744 -8.24 -13.47 24.50
N THR A 745 -9.17 -12.82 25.19
CA THR A 745 -9.96 -11.71 24.64
C THR A 745 -9.09 -10.52 24.27
N LYS A 746 -9.52 -9.68 23.32
CA LYS A 746 -8.76 -8.51 22.85
C LYS A 746 -9.08 -7.25 23.64
N GLY A 747 -8.28 -6.21 23.49
CA GLY A 747 -8.52 -4.87 24.04
C GLY A 747 -9.27 -3.95 23.07
N LEU A 748 -9.29 -2.66 23.40
CA LEU A 748 -9.82 -1.58 22.56
C LEU A 748 -8.92 -1.35 21.33
N ARG A 749 -9.52 -1.09 20.16
CA ARG A 749 -8.85 -1.03 18.85
C ARG A 749 -9.06 0.29 18.13
N THR A 750 -8.02 0.80 17.46
CA THR A 750 -8.17 1.96 16.56
C THR A 750 -8.94 1.59 15.29
N GLY A 751 -9.78 2.51 14.81
CA GLY A 751 -10.73 2.32 13.73
C GLY A 751 -12.06 1.68 14.17
N VAL A 752 -12.11 1.09 15.37
CA VAL A 752 -13.32 0.44 15.91
C VAL A 752 -13.80 1.16 17.17
N ASP A 753 -12.95 1.20 18.20
CA ASP A 753 -13.23 1.87 19.47
C ASP A 753 -12.68 3.31 19.44
N TYR A 754 -11.43 3.49 18.98
CA TYR A 754 -10.81 4.81 18.82
C TYR A 754 -10.91 5.30 17.36
N CYS A 755 -11.06 6.62 17.17
CA CYS A 755 -11.00 7.24 15.85
C CYS A 755 -9.62 7.07 15.19
N LEU A 756 -9.58 6.82 13.87
CA LEU A 756 -8.37 6.81 13.07
C LEU A 756 -8.06 8.25 12.59
N MET A 757 -6.82 8.71 12.74
CA MET A 757 -6.43 10.09 12.43
C MET A 757 -5.26 10.17 11.46
N THR A 758 -5.38 11.08 10.49
CA THR A 758 -4.36 11.42 9.49
C THR A 758 -4.39 12.92 9.27
N THR A 759 -3.32 13.52 8.77
CA THR A 759 -3.32 14.90 8.25
C THR A 759 -3.39 14.89 6.73
N GLY A 760 -3.41 16.07 6.09
CA GLY A 760 -3.23 16.21 4.64
C GLY A 760 -1.90 15.65 4.11
N GLY A 761 -0.96 15.26 4.97
CA GLY A 761 0.30 14.63 4.56
C GLY A 761 1.50 15.23 5.27
N ASN A 762 2.63 14.54 5.17
CA ASN A 762 3.93 15.21 5.21
C ASN A 762 4.63 14.93 3.89
N ASN A 763 5.18 15.98 3.29
CA ASN A 763 6.09 15.86 2.18
C ASN A 763 7.46 16.33 2.66
N LEU A 764 8.43 15.40 2.77
CA LEU A 764 9.78 15.71 3.22
C LEU A 764 10.54 16.63 2.24
N ASN A 765 10.05 16.78 1.01
CA ASN A 765 10.58 17.69 0.00
C ASN A 765 9.84 19.04 0.00
N ALA A 766 8.82 19.23 0.85
CA ALA A 766 8.12 20.50 0.99
C ALA A 766 8.62 21.30 2.20
N SER A 767 8.37 22.62 2.17
CA SER A 767 8.74 23.53 3.27
C SER A 767 7.88 23.37 4.54
N TYR A 768 6.84 22.54 4.51
CA TYR A 768 5.93 22.34 5.65
C TYR A 768 5.85 20.87 6.02
N TYR A 769 6.36 20.52 7.20
CA TYR A 769 6.27 19.18 7.76
C TYR A 769 6.38 19.23 9.29
N SER A 770 5.78 18.24 9.94
CA SER A 770 5.97 18.00 11.37
C SER A 770 5.87 16.50 11.67
N GLY A 771 6.76 15.96 12.49
CA GLY A 771 6.76 14.51 12.77
C GLY A 771 7.57 14.09 14.00
N LEU A 772 7.11 13.04 14.69
CA LEU A 772 7.75 12.54 15.90
C LEU A 772 8.97 11.67 15.59
N ILE A 773 10.15 12.12 16.01
CA ILE A 773 11.41 11.36 15.89
C ILE A 773 11.67 10.54 17.15
N GLN A 774 11.56 11.14 18.33
CA GLN A 774 11.82 10.48 19.61
C GLN A 774 10.76 10.82 20.65
N LEU A 775 10.41 9.84 21.48
CA LEU A 775 9.60 10.02 22.67
C LEU A 775 10.12 9.11 23.79
N ASN A 776 10.66 9.74 24.84
CA ASN A 776 11.06 9.07 26.06
C ASN A 776 10.04 9.38 27.16
N LEU A 777 9.38 8.34 27.67
CA LEU A 777 8.37 8.45 28.72
C LEU A 777 8.38 7.22 29.61
N SER A 778 8.76 7.38 30.89
CA SER A 778 8.90 6.25 31.82
C SER A 778 9.86 5.19 31.26
N ASN A 779 9.38 3.99 30.92
CA ASN A 779 10.15 2.93 30.27
C ASN A 779 10.10 2.96 28.73
N LEU A 780 9.26 3.79 28.12
CA LEU A 780 9.20 3.94 26.68
C LEU A 780 10.42 4.73 26.19
N ALA A 781 11.11 4.17 25.21
CA ALA A 781 12.19 4.83 24.47
C ALA A 781 11.92 4.70 22.96
N TYR A 782 10.90 5.41 22.49
CA TYR A 782 10.52 5.38 21.08
C TYR A 782 11.53 6.16 20.23
N PHE A 783 11.92 5.57 19.10
CA PHE A 783 12.69 6.20 18.04
C PHE A 783 12.09 5.81 16.69
N SER A 784 11.92 6.77 15.79
CA SER A 784 11.31 6.52 14.47
C SER A 784 12.15 5.59 13.58
N GLY A 785 13.45 5.44 13.84
CA GLY A 785 14.35 4.65 13.00
C GLY A 785 14.74 5.34 11.68
N GLY A 786 14.32 6.58 11.46
CA GLY A 786 14.61 7.37 10.26
C GLY A 786 13.56 8.45 9.97
N LEU A 787 13.87 9.36 9.04
CA LEU A 787 12.99 10.47 8.68
C LEU A 787 11.71 10.00 7.98
N GLY A 788 11.78 8.94 7.17
CA GLY A 788 10.59 8.41 6.49
C GLY A 788 9.50 7.97 7.48
N ASN A 789 9.86 7.26 8.55
CA ASN A 789 8.89 6.91 9.60
C ASN A 789 8.44 8.08 10.45
N ALA A 790 9.27 9.13 10.61
CA ALA A 790 8.85 10.36 11.28
C ALA A 790 7.80 11.11 10.44
N ALA A 791 7.96 11.11 9.11
CA ALA A 791 7.06 11.76 8.16
C ALA A 791 5.71 11.06 7.98
N LYS A 792 5.58 9.77 8.31
CA LYS A 792 4.28 9.07 8.19
C LYS A 792 3.19 9.76 9.02
N THR A 793 2.02 9.99 8.42
CA THR A 793 0.94 10.73 9.09
C THR A 793 0.22 9.89 10.16
N TYR A 794 0.33 8.56 10.10
CA TYR A 794 -0.19 7.69 11.14
C TYR A 794 0.68 6.43 11.33
N LEU A 795 0.99 6.07 12.58
CA LEU A 795 1.53 4.75 12.94
C LEU A 795 0.84 4.26 14.23
N ASP A 796 0.48 2.97 14.26
CA ASP A 796 -0.15 2.34 15.42
C ASP A 796 0.78 1.29 16.05
N PHE A 797 1.25 1.56 17.27
CA PHE A 797 2.11 0.67 18.06
C PHE A 797 1.34 -0.08 19.15
N SER A 798 0.03 -0.01 19.17
CA SER A 798 -0.73 -0.53 20.31
C SER A 798 -0.74 -2.05 20.46
N GLU A 799 -0.56 -2.77 19.36
CA GLU A 799 -0.36 -4.22 19.36
C GLU A 799 1.14 -4.60 19.51
N ASP A 800 2.05 -3.63 19.63
CA ASP A 800 3.49 -3.87 19.84
C ASP A 800 3.82 -3.95 21.35
N PRO A 801 4.14 -5.15 21.89
CA PRO A 801 4.43 -5.32 23.32
C PRO A 801 5.72 -4.61 23.77
N THR A 802 6.59 -4.21 22.83
CA THR A 802 7.84 -3.47 23.12
C THR A 802 7.60 -1.96 23.29
N GLN A 803 6.43 -1.47 22.86
CA GLN A 803 6.07 -0.05 22.87
C GLN A 803 5.04 0.30 23.94
N VAL A 804 4.97 -0.49 25.03
CA VAL A 804 4.04 -0.26 26.14
C VAL A 804 4.63 0.68 27.19
N VAL A 805 3.91 1.75 27.51
CA VAL A 805 4.28 2.72 28.56
C VAL A 805 3.77 2.25 29.92
N ASN A 806 4.63 2.18 30.92
CA ASN A 806 4.26 1.84 32.30
C ASN A 806 4.19 3.11 33.14
N LEU A 807 3.00 3.43 33.65
CA LEU A 807 2.75 4.59 34.49
C LEU A 807 2.17 4.17 35.85
N THR A 808 2.32 5.03 36.85
CA THR A 808 1.82 4.82 38.20
C THR A 808 0.91 5.97 38.62
N LYS A 809 -0.26 5.65 39.21
CA LYS A 809 -1.20 6.65 39.73
C LYS A 809 -0.53 7.65 40.68
N GLY A 810 -0.93 8.92 40.57
CA GLY A 810 -0.44 10.01 41.42
C GLY A 810 1.04 10.36 41.22
N THR A 811 1.75 9.65 40.34
CA THR A 811 3.16 9.92 40.04
C THR A 811 3.23 10.93 38.90
N GLN A 812 4.14 11.90 39.05
CA GLN A 812 4.46 12.85 38.00
C GLN A 812 5.48 12.21 37.04
N TYR A 813 5.22 12.34 35.75
CA TYR A 813 6.11 11.92 34.68
C TYR A 813 6.41 13.10 33.76
N THR A 814 7.57 13.03 33.12
CA THR A 814 7.97 13.97 32.07
C THR A 814 8.15 13.19 30.78
N ALA A 815 7.33 13.48 29.78
CA ALA A 815 7.55 13.04 28.40
C ALA A 815 8.56 13.97 27.74
N GLN A 816 9.72 13.44 27.38
CA GLN A 816 10.74 14.16 26.63
C GLN A 816 10.61 13.76 25.17
N PHE A 817 10.55 14.74 24.26
CA PHE A 817 10.35 14.46 22.85
C PHE A 817 11.32 15.26 21.98
N ARG A 818 11.55 14.71 20.78
CA ARG A 818 12.14 15.41 19.64
C ARG A 818 11.19 15.28 18.46
N ASN A 819 10.68 16.42 18.02
CA ASN A 819 9.95 16.53 16.77
C ASN A 819 10.86 17.04 15.66
N LEU A 820 10.69 16.46 14.47
CA LEU A 820 11.09 17.04 13.21
C LEU A 820 10.13 18.20 12.92
N GLY A 821 10.66 19.37 12.59
CA GLY A 821 9.85 20.52 12.21
C GLY A 821 10.44 21.28 11.04
N HIS A 822 9.64 22.15 10.43
CA HIS A 822 10.01 22.93 9.26
C HIS A 822 11.20 23.87 9.50
N ASP A 823 11.85 24.32 8.42
CA ASP A 823 13.07 25.13 8.43
C ASP A 823 12.85 26.64 8.22
N LEU A 824 11.61 27.11 8.07
CA LEU A 824 11.29 28.52 7.80
C LEU A 824 11.47 29.44 9.02
N GLY A 825 11.66 28.88 10.23
CA GLY A 825 11.98 29.62 11.46
C GLY A 825 10.90 30.59 11.96
N THR A 826 9.67 30.51 11.42
CA THR A 826 8.59 31.49 11.66
C THR A 826 7.33 30.90 12.28
N TYR A 827 7.09 29.59 12.13
CA TYR A 827 5.85 28.95 12.58
C TYR A 827 6.12 27.95 13.70
N ASN A 828 5.15 27.83 14.61
CA ASN A 828 5.21 26.84 15.68
C ASN A 828 4.87 25.45 15.15
N ASP A 829 5.57 24.45 15.68
CA ASP A 829 5.15 23.06 15.66
C ASP A 829 4.61 22.68 17.03
N TYR A 830 3.57 21.86 17.05
CA TYR A 830 2.90 21.41 18.26
C TYR A 830 3.13 19.93 18.49
N LEU A 831 3.40 19.55 19.74
CA LEU A 831 3.29 18.19 20.24
C LEU A 831 2.20 18.13 21.31
N GLU A 832 1.27 17.20 21.14
CA GLU A 832 0.15 17.00 22.06
C GLU A 832 0.00 15.53 22.42
N ILE A 833 -0.36 15.26 23.68
CA ILE A 833 -0.51 13.90 24.19
C ILE A 833 -1.87 13.77 24.88
N TRP A 834 -2.59 12.69 24.59
CA TRP A 834 -3.80 12.26 25.30
C TRP A 834 -3.60 10.85 25.85
N ILE A 835 -4.14 10.57 27.03
CA ILE A 835 -4.18 9.23 27.62
C ILE A 835 -5.61 8.96 28.07
N ASP A 836 -6.25 7.94 27.49
CA ASP A 836 -7.58 7.46 27.89
C ASP A 836 -7.47 6.82 29.29
N TYR A 837 -7.56 7.65 30.33
CA TYR A 837 -7.36 7.23 31.70
C TYR A 837 -8.51 6.37 32.20
N ASN A 838 -9.71 6.52 31.66
CA ASN A 838 -10.89 5.79 32.13
C ASN A 838 -11.14 4.48 31.35
N ARG A 839 -10.43 4.27 30.22
CA ARG A 839 -10.47 3.10 29.35
C ARG A 839 -11.84 2.88 28.69
N ASN A 840 -12.52 3.96 28.30
CA ASN A 840 -13.83 3.88 27.64
C ASN A 840 -13.75 3.86 26.11
N GLY A 841 -12.57 4.05 25.51
CA GLY A 841 -12.39 4.08 24.06
C GLY A 841 -12.49 5.49 23.44
N VAL A 842 -12.66 6.52 24.25
CA VAL A 842 -12.81 7.91 23.82
C VAL A 842 -11.82 8.77 24.59
N PHE A 843 -11.05 9.58 23.88
CA PHE A 843 -10.18 10.57 24.50
C PHE A 843 -10.97 11.83 24.85
N GLU A 844 -11.19 12.08 26.13
CA GLU A 844 -11.90 13.28 26.58
C GLU A 844 -11.00 14.52 26.67
N ALA A 845 -11.62 15.70 26.77
CA ALA A 845 -10.88 16.96 26.86
C ALA A 845 -9.97 17.02 28.10
N ASN A 846 -10.41 16.44 29.23
CA ASN A 846 -9.64 16.34 30.48
C ASN A 846 -8.56 15.24 30.45
N GLU A 847 -8.50 14.44 29.39
CA GLU A 847 -7.51 13.38 29.19
C GLU A 847 -6.32 13.84 28.34
N LYS A 848 -6.34 15.10 27.88
CA LYS A 848 -5.17 15.76 27.31
C LYS A 848 -4.14 15.98 28.42
N VAL A 849 -3.02 15.26 28.36
CA VAL A 849 -1.97 15.34 29.38
C VAL A 849 -1.03 16.53 29.15
N GLY A 850 -0.96 17.04 27.91
CA GLY A 850 -0.27 18.30 27.63
C GLY A 850 -0.25 18.70 26.17
N SER A 851 0.20 19.94 25.96
CA SER A 851 0.40 20.59 24.66
C SER A 851 1.66 21.42 24.75
N ASN A 852 2.61 21.24 23.84
CA ASN A 852 3.82 22.05 23.76
C ASN A 852 3.97 22.56 22.33
N GLY A 853 4.01 23.89 22.17
CA GLY A 853 4.18 24.55 20.87
C GLY A 853 5.41 25.45 20.91
N ALA A 854 6.30 25.29 19.93
CA ALA A 854 7.49 26.13 19.78
C ALA A 854 7.94 26.19 18.32
N ILE A 855 8.71 27.21 17.98
CA ILE A 855 9.37 27.33 16.68
C ILE A 855 10.52 26.31 16.63
N PRO A 856 10.56 25.40 15.64
CA PRO A 856 11.68 24.49 15.44
C PRO A 856 13.02 25.24 15.26
N VAL A 857 14.10 24.69 15.80
CA VAL A 857 15.45 25.26 15.75
C VAL A 857 16.30 24.51 14.72
N PHE A 858 16.87 25.24 13.76
CA PHE A 858 17.75 24.67 12.74
C PHE A 858 19.06 24.14 13.32
N SER A 859 19.41 22.91 12.94
CA SER A 859 20.63 22.22 13.35
C SER A 859 21.60 22.12 12.18
N ASN A 860 22.68 22.91 12.20
CA ASN A 860 23.74 22.86 11.19
C ASN A 860 24.37 21.46 11.04
N ALA A 861 24.47 20.69 12.13
CA ALA A 861 25.07 19.36 12.08
C ALA A 861 24.21 18.34 11.33
N ASN A 862 22.88 18.49 11.39
CA ASN A 862 21.94 17.56 10.76
C ASN A 862 21.29 18.11 9.49
N GLN A 863 21.49 19.40 9.21
CA GLN A 863 20.82 20.14 8.12
C GLN A 863 19.29 20.03 8.21
N LEU A 864 18.74 20.04 9.43
CA LEU A 864 17.32 19.87 9.72
C LEU A 864 16.90 20.72 10.93
N SER A 865 15.62 21.06 11.02
CA SER A 865 15.06 21.76 12.16
C SER A 865 14.36 20.81 13.14
N PHE A 866 14.56 21.05 14.43
CA PHE A 866 14.00 20.23 15.49
C PHE A 866 13.28 21.07 16.54
N HIS A 867 12.16 20.53 17.03
CA HIS A 867 11.50 21.00 18.25
C HIS A 867 11.73 19.96 19.35
N ASP A 868 12.68 20.26 20.23
CA ASP A 868 12.95 19.48 21.45
C ASP A 868 12.17 20.09 22.61
N GLY A 869 11.48 19.26 23.39
CA GLY A 869 10.66 19.76 24.48
C GLY A 869 10.26 18.70 25.50
N ASN A 870 9.64 19.18 26.57
CA ASN A 870 9.15 18.37 27.67
C ASN A 870 7.66 18.65 27.91
N ILE A 871 6.89 17.60 28.20
CA ILE A 871 5.53 17.69 28.73
C ILE A 871 5.51 16.97 30.08
N THR A 872 5.30 17.72 31.15
CA THR A 872 5.19 17.19 32.51
C THR A 872 3.72 17.06 32.90
N PHE A 873 3.32 15.89 33.39
CA PHE A 873 1.96 15.62 33.82
C PHE A 873 1.94 14.65 35.00
N THR A 874 0.87 14.68 35.78
CA THR A 874 0.64 13.74 36.88
C THR A 874 -0.50 12.80 36.52
N VAL A 875 -0.29 11.49 36.66
CA VAL A 875 -1.33 10.49 36.40
C VAL A 875 -2.47 10.68 37.42
N PRO A 876 -3.72 10.92 36.99
CA PRO A 876 -4.84 11.13 37.90
C PRO A 876 -5.04 9.97 38.87
N ALA A 877 -5.37 10.25 40.13
CA ALA A 877 -5.71 9.21 41.10
C ALA A 877 -6.94 8.38 40.68
N SER A 878 -7.85 9.01 39.93
CA SER A 878 -9.05 8.42 39.35
C SER A 878 -8.80 7.55 38.12
N ALA A 879 -7.58 7.51 37.57
CA ALA A 879 -7.28 6.70 36.39
C ALA A 879 -7.64 5.22 36.61
N TYR A 880 -7.87 4.45 35.55
CA TYR A 880 -7.88 3.01 35.63
C TYR A 880 -6.50 2.52 36.07
N ALA A 881 -6.46 1.53 36.98
CA ALA A 881 -5.23 0.79 37.27
C ALA A 881 -5.57 -0.69 37.39
N GLY A 882 -4.82 -1.52 36.68
CA GLY A 882 -5.07 -2.95 36.60
C GLY A 882 -4.21 -3.62 35.54
N ASP A 883 -4.59 -4.85 35.19
CA ASP A 883 -3.82 -5.66 34.24
C ASP A 883 -4.04 -5.29 32.77
N LYS A 884 -5.07 -4.49 32.48
CA LYS A 884 -5.47 -4.13 31.11
C LYS A 884 -4.79 -2.85 30.64
N LEU A 885 -4.59 -2.75 29.34
CA LEU A 885 -3.94 -1.60 28.72
C LEU A 885 -4.95 -0.50 28.40
N VAL A 886 -4.55 0.76 28.58
CA VAL A 886 -5.23 1.94 28.06
C VAL A 886 -4.49 2.50 26.85
N ARG A 887 -5.08 3.48 26.15
CA ARG A 887 -4.48 4.07 24.95
C ARG A 887 -3.85 5.44 25.24
N MET A 888 -2.69 5.68 24.63
CA MET A 888 -2.09 7.00 24.51
C MET A 888 -2.00 7.40 23.04
N ARG A 889 -2.37 8.65 22.73
CA ARG A 889 -2.20 9.26 21.40
C ARG A 889 -1.24 10.42 21.50
N VAL A 890 -0.29 10.46 20.58
CA VAL A 890 0.68 11.55 20.43
C VAL A 890 0.48 12.18 19.06
N ALA A 891 0.13 13.46 19.02
CA ALA A 891 -0.02 14.23 17.79
C ALA A 891 1.16 15.19 17.63
N SER A 892 1.72 15.22 16.43
CA SER A 892 2.68 16.22 15.96
C SER A 892 1.97 17.01 14.87
N THR A 893 1.75 18.31 15.04
CA THR A 893 1.03 19.12 14.04
C THR A 893 1.75 20.43 13.75
N PHE A 894 1.70 20.83 12.48
CA PHE A 894 2.24 22.11 12.04
C PHE A 894 1.28 23.26 12.33
N PHE A 895 1.83 24.42 12.67
CA PHE A 895 1.23 25.75 12.78
C PHE A 895 0.18 25.95 13.88
N ASN A 896 -0.80 25.07 13.96
CA ASN A 896 -1.83 25.05 15.00
C ASN A 896 -1.79 23.72 15.75
N PRO A 897 -2.18 23.70 17.04
CA PRO A 897 -2.47 22.46 17.74
C PRO A 897 -3.62 21.71 17.04
N ALA A 898 -3.65 20.39 17.16
CA ALA A 898 -4.77 19.57 16.75
C ALA A 898 -6.06 20.06 17.42
N THR A 899 -7.15 20.09 16.65
CA THR A 899 -8.48 20.50 17.14
C THR A 899 -9.04 19.54 18.20
N GLY A 900 -8.45 18.35 18.32
CA GLY A 900 -8.72 17.38 19.37
C GLY A 900 -8.02 16.04 19.09
N PRO A 901 -8.23 15.02 19.93
CA PRO A 901 -7.63 13.70 19.74
C PRO A 901 -8.15 12.99 18.48
N CYS A 902 -9.33 13.37 18.00
CA CYS A 902 -9.95 12.93 16.74
C CYS A 902 -10.05 14.06 15.69
N GLY A 903 -9.29 15.15 15.87
CA GLY A 903 -9.34 16.31 15.01
C GLY A 903 -7.98 16.60 14.39
N VAL A 904 -7.96 17.09 13.15
CA VAL A 904 -6.73 17.53 12.49
C VAL A 904 -6.51 19.03 12.72
N SER A 905 -5.26 19.44 12.59
CA SER A 905 -4.88 20.84 12.47
C SER A 905 -4.86 21.24 10.99
N SER A 906 -5.31 22.46 10.69
CA SER A 906 -5.23 23.01 9.33
C SER A 906 -5.11 24.53 9.33
N VAL A 907 -4.50 25.06 8.28
CA VAL A 907 -4.35 26.51 8.06
C VAL A 907 -4.90 26.86 6.68
N PRO A 908 -5.85 27.80 6.56
CA PRO A 908 -6.28 28.30 5.26
C PRO A 908 -5.14 29.03 4.54
N VAL A 909 -5.03 28.86 3.22
CA VAL A 909 -4.04 29.58 2.41
C VAL A 909 -4.69 30.65 1.53
N SER A 910 -3.94 31.72 1.27
CA SER A 910 -4.36 32.78 0.35
C SER A 910 -4.54 32.19 -1.05
N GLY A 911 -5.72 32.37 -1.66
CA GLY A 911 -6.08 31.74 -2.95
C GLY A 911 -7.00 30.52 -2.84
N GLY A 912 -7.33 30.07 -1.62
CA GLY A 912 -8.22 28.92 -1.38
C GLY A 912 -7.45 27.63 -1.07
N GLY A 913 -8.07 26.74 -0.29
CA GLY A 913 -7.46 25.48 0.17
C GLY A 913 -6.95 25.54 1.62
N VAL A 914 -6.35 24.43 2.07
CA VAL A 914 -5.82 24.26 3.44
C VAL A 914 -4.48 23.54 3.43
N ILE A 915 -3.59 23.92 4.34
CA ILE A 915 -2.39 23.14 4.69
C ILE A 915 -2.72 22.34 5.95
N SER A 916 -2.60 21.03 5.90
CA SER A 916 -2.69 20.13 7.05
C SER A 916 -1.51 19.18 7.04
N THR A 917 -0.54 19.40 7.92
CA THR A 917 0.67 18.58 8.00
C THR A 917 0.98 18.19 9.44
N GLY A 918 1.66 17.06 9.61
CA GLY A 918 1.81 16.41 10.91
C GLY A 918 1.61 14.91 10.87
N GLY A 919 1.68 14.27 12.04
CA GLY A 919 1.38 12.86 12.18
C GLY A 919 0.97 12.46 13.59
N PHE A 920 0.31 11.32 13.69
CA PHE A 920 -0.23 10.75 14.93
C PHE A 920 0.43 9.40 15.22
N ARG A 921 0.66 9.12 16.50
CA ARG A 921 1.20 7.85 16.99
C ARG A 921 0.33 7.35 18.13
N ASP A 922 -0.13 6.10 18.03
CA ASP A 922 -0.89 5.45 19.08
C ASP A 922 -0.01 4.43 19.82
N PHE A 923 0.02 4.51 21.15
CA PHE A 923 0.78 3.62 22.04
C PHE A 923 -0.15 3.01 23.09
N SER A 924 0.24 1.85 23.63
CA SER A 924 -0.46 1.24 24.76
C SER A 924 0.17 1.69 26.08
N VAL A 925 -0.65 1.86 27.11
CA VAL A 925 -0.21 2.27 28.46
C VAL A 925 -0.73 1.29 29.50
N LYS A 926 0.15 0.78 30.36
CA LYS A 926 -0.20 0.05 31.57
C LYS A 926 -0.12 0.97 32.78
N ILE A 927 -1.23 1.13 33.49
CA ILE A 927 -1.28 1.96 34.70
C ILE A 927 -1.35 1.07 35.94
N SER A 928 -0.39 1.24 36.82
CA SER A 928 -0.33 0.57 38.13
C SER A 928 -0.85 1.49 39.22
N SER A 929 -1.43 0.90 40.27
CA SER A 929 -1.72 1.65 41.49
C SER A 929 -0.43 2.14 42.12
N GLY A 930 -0.40 3.39 42.59
CA GLY A 930 0.68 3.84 43.46
C GLY A 930 0.71 2.98 44.73
N LEU A 931 1.90 2.65 45.23
CA LEU A 931 2.04 2.21 46.61
C LEU A 931 1.53 3.37 47.46
N ALA A 932 0.33 3.25 48.00
CA ALA A 932 -0.21 4.29 48.83
C ALA A 932 0.70 4.43 50.05
N VAL A 933 1.13 5.66 50.36
CA VAL A 933 1.64 6.01 51.69
C VAL A 933 0.46 6.11 52.67
N ASN A 934 -0.44 5.12 52.65
CA ASN A 934 -1.60 5.04 53.53
C ASN A 934 -1.64 3.79 54.40
N ASP A 935 -0.53 3.06 54.52
CA ASP A 935 -0.33 2.15 55.67
C ASP A 935 0.09 2.89 56.95
N VAL A 936 -0.19 4.20 57.04
CA VAL A 936 -0.26 4.92 58.32
C VAL A 936 -1.70 5.38 58.62
N ASN A 937 -2.68 4.55 58.25
CA ASN A 937 -3.93 4.43 59.01
C ASN A 937 -4.02 3.06 59.70
N GLY A 938 -2.88 2.47 60.04
CA GLY A 938 -2.83 1.59 61.22
C GLY A 938 -3.12 2.43 62.47
N PRO A 939 -3.71 1.84 63.52
CA PRO A 939 -3.85 2.54 64.80
C PRO A 939 -2.48 3.07 65.22
N LYS A 940 -2.45 4.31 65.73
CA LYS A 940 -1.31 5.04 66.31
C LYS A 940 -0.04 4.18 66.51
N THR A 941 1.10 4.67 66.02
CA THR A 941 2.49 4.20 66.17
C THR A 941 3.00 4.10 67.63
N SER A 942 2.18 3.59 68.54
CA SER A 942 2.49 3.46 69.96
C SER A 942 2.23 2.07 70.56
N GLU A 943 1.75 1.06 69.80
CA GLU A 943 1.30 -0.18 70.44
C GLU A 943 2.14 -1.45 70.24
N ILE A 944 2.98 -1.65 69.20
CA ILE A 944 3.86 -2.85 69.11
C ILE A 944 5.20 -2.51 68.43
N SER A 945 6.32 -3.00 68.96
CA SER A 945 7.67 -2.82 68.39
C SER A 945 8.54 -4.08 68.56
N ILE A 946 9.56 -4.28 67.72
CA ILE A 946 10.49 -5.43 67.83
C ILE A 946 11.90 -4.98 68.25
N TYR A 947 12.51 -5.68 69.20
CA TYR A 947 13.84 -5.37 69.72
C TYR A 947 14.61 -6.64 70.14
N PRO A 948 15.93 -6.74 69.89
CA PRO A 948 16.77 -5.80 69.15
C PRO A 948 16.49 -5.87 67.64
N ASN A 949 16.50 -4.72 66.98
CA ASN A 949 16.41 -4.64 65.52
C ASN A 949 17.36 -3.53 65.05
N PRO A 950 18.51 -3.86 64.45
CA PRO A 950 18.85 -5.16 63.86
C PRO A 950 19.13 -6.30 64.86
N ALA A 951 18.74 -7.51 64.50
CA ALA A 951 18.73 -8.71 65.32
C ALA A 951 19.81 -9.72 64.91
N ASP A 952 20.31 -10.51 65.86
CA ASP A 952 21.22 -11.61 65.58
C ASP A 952 20.54 -12.98 65.77
N THR A 953 20.11 -13.33 66.98
CA THR A 953 19.54 -14.65 67.27
C THR A 953 18.03 -14.64 67.50
N PHE A 954 17.48 -13.57 68.07
CA PHE A 954 16.05 -13.42 68.30
C PHE A 954 15.60 -11.95 68.23
N VAL A 955 14.31 -11.76 68.04
CA VAL A 955 13.61 -10.48 68.30
C VAL A 955 12.49 -10.68 69.30
N GLU A 956 12.34 -9.73 70.22
CA GLU A 956 11.27 -9.68 71.18
C GLU A 956 10.22 -8.65 70.75
N VAL A 957 8.95 -9.06 70.74
CA VAL A 957 7.81 -8.22 70.38
C VAL A 957 7.31 -7.50 71.64
N LYS A 958 7.67 -6.22 71.77
CA LYS A 958 7.23 -5.37 72.89
C LYS A 958 5.79 -4.91 72.71
N ASN A 959 5.09 -4.80 73.84
CA ASN A 959 3.69 -4.37 73.98
C ASN A 959 2.64 -5.32 73.36
N LEU A 960 3.01 -6.57 73.08
CA LEU A 960 2.08 -7.63 72.68
C LEU A 960 1.39 -8.26 73.91
N LYS A 961 0.05 -8.31 73.91
CA LYS A 961 -0.74 -8.98 74.96
C LYS A 961 -1.08 -10.42 74.54
N GLY A 962 -0.34 -11.40 75.08
CA GLY A 962 -0.54 -12.82 74.77
C GLY A 962 0.34 -13.32 73.61
N LYS A 963 0.08 -14.55 73.15
CA LYS A 963 0.79 -15.14 72.00
C LYS A 963 0.25 -14.59 70.69
N ALA A 964 1.13 -14.36 69.72
CA ALA A 964 0.76 -13.99 68.35
C ALA A 964 1.34 -14.96 67.33
N ASP A 965 0.60 -15.19 66.25
CA ASP A 965 1.13 -15.85 65.07
C ASP A 965 2.04 -14.87 64.33
N TYR A 966 3.16 -15.34 63.80
CA TYR A 966 4.07 -14.54 63.00
C TYR A 966 4.37 -15.20 61.66
N SER A 967 4.65 -14.37 60.66
CA SER A 967 5.13 -14.75 59.34
C SER A 967 6.20 -13.77 58.91
N ILE A 968 7.36 -14.27 58.48
CA ILE A 968 8.51 -13.49 58.03
C ILE A 968 8.65 -13.70 56.54
N PHE A 969 8.72 -12.61 55.80
CA PHE A 969 8.89 -12.57 54.36
C PHE A 969 10.24 -11.95 54.00
N SER A 970 10.91 -12.50 53.01
CA SER A 970 12.08 -11.87 52.40
C SER A 970 11.71 -10.58 51.64
N ALA A 971 12.70 -9.79 51.25
CA ALA A 971 12.49 -8.54 50.51
C ALA A 971 11.80 -8.71 49.14
N ASP A 972 11.87 -9.91 48.53
CA ASP A 972 11.15 -10.29 47.31
C ASP A 972 9.75 -10.91 47.58
N GLY A 973 9.28 -10.89 48.83
CA GLY A 973 7.92 -11.28 49.22
C GLY A 973 7.70 -12.78 49.42
N ARG A 974 8.76 -13.60 49.44
CA ARG A 974 8.65 -15.04 49.75
C ARG A 974 8.56 -15.28 51.25
N LEU A 975 7.64 -16.14 51.68
CA LEU A 975 7.55 -16.57 53.07
C LEU A 975 8.79 -17.40 53.43
N VAL A 976 9.59 -16.93 54.39
CA VAL A 976 10.83 -17.58 54.81
C VAL A 976 10.71 -18.27 56.17
N GLN A 977 9.80 -17.82 57.03
CA GLN A 977 9.59 -18.42 58.35
C GLN A 977 8.20 -18.07 58.88
N GLN A 978 7.53 -18.98 59.59
CA GLN A 978 6.28 -18.70 60.30
C GLN A 978 6.20 -19.51 61.60
N GLY A 979 5.42 -19.05 62.58
CA GLY A 979 5.22 -19.74 63.84
C GLY A 979 4.43 -18.92 64.85
N GLN A 980 4.48 -19.29 66.12
CA GLN A 980 3.94 -18.49 67.22
C GLN A 980 5.06 -17.91 68.08
N THR A 981 4.81 -16.74 68.66
CA THR A 981 5.71 -16.18 69.66
C THR A 981 5.82 -17.10 70.88
N ASP A 982 7.00 -17.16 71.50
CA ASP A 982 7.20 -17.94 72.71
C ASP A 982 6.54 -17.29 73.94
N GLY A 983 6.63 -17.92 75.12
CA GLY A 983 6.04 -17.41 76.37
C GLY A 983 6.56 -16.03 76.82
N ASN A 984 7.65 -15.53 76.22
CA ASN A 984 8.25 -14.23 76.46
C ASN A 984 8.15 -13.31 75.22
N ASN A 985 7.25 -13.61 74.29
CA ASN A 985 7.04 -12.86 73.04
C ASN A 985 8.27 -12.77 72.13
N ARG A 986 9.15 -13.77 72.17
CA ARG A 986 10.33 -13.84 71.31
C ARG A 986 10.09 -14.68 70.07
N ILE A 987 10.81 -14.29 69.02
CA ILE A 987 10.84 -14.93 67.71
C ILE A 987 12.30 -15.22 67.40
N ASN A 988 12.64 -16.50 67.26
CA ASN A 988 13.98 -16.92 66.89
C ASN A 988 14.21 -16.62 65.40
N VAL A 989 15.26 -15.86 65.10
CA VAL A 989 15.62 -15.44 63.73
C VAL A 989 17.03 -15.89 63.35
N ALA A 990 17.65 -16.76 64.15
CA ALA A 990 19.02 -17.22 63.94
C ALA A 990 19.21 -17.98 62.62
N SER A 991 18.16 -18.65 62.13
CA SER A 991 18.16 -19.40 60.87
C SER A 991 18.02 -18.52 59.62
N LEU A 992 17.70 -17.23 59.78
CA LEU A 992 17.59 -16.31 58.65
C LEU A 992 18.99 -15.86 58.20
N ILE A 993 19.21 -15.81 56.89
CA ILE A 993 20.42 -15.22 56.32
C ILE A 993 20.44 -13.69 56.55
N LYS A 994 21.62 -13.08 56.60
CA LYS A 994 21.77 -11.63 56.76
C LYS A 994 20.99 -10.88 55.67
N GLY A 995 20.16 -9.92 56.06
CA GLY A 995 19.28 -9.23 55.12
C GLY A 995 18.12 -8.50 55.77
N MET A 996 17.30 -7.88 54.92
CA MET A 996 16.06 -7.21 55.33
C MET A 996 14.86 -8.11 55.08
N TYR A 997 13.98 -8.16 56.07
CA TYR A 997 12.75 -8.94 56.05
C TYR A 997 11.58 -8.07 56.49
N VAL A 998 10.37 -8.49 56.10
CA VAL A 998 9.12 -7.96 56.64
C VAL A 998 8.55 -9.03 57.55
N ILE A 999 8.27 -8.69 58.80
CA ILE A 999 7.58 -9.57 59.73
C ILE A 999 6.15 -9.08 59.94
N THR A 1000 5.21 -10.00 59.73
CA THR A 1000 3.79 -9.85 59.99
C THR A 1000 3.47 -10.59 61.28
N LEU A 1001 2.81 -9.91 62.22
CA LEU A 1001 2.33 -10.44 63.49
C LEU A 1001 0.82 -10.36 63.50
N LYS A 1002 0.14 -11.43 63.90
CA LYS A 1002 -1.31 -11.50 63.96
C LYS A 1002 -1.73 -11.92 65.36
N ASP A 1003 -2.47 -11.06 66.03
CA ASP A 1003 -3.22 -11.41 67.24
C ASP A 1003 -4.71 -11.65 66.89
N ASP A 1004 -5.53 -11.97 67.89
CA ASP A 1004 -6.94 -12.32 67.69
C ASP A 1004 -7.79 -11.21 67.03
N LYS A 1005 -7.31 -9.96 66.99
CA LYS A 1005 -8.07 -8.79 66.50
C LYS A 1005 -7.33 -7.94 65.46
N ASN A 1006 -6.01 -7.97 65.43
CA ASN A 1006 -5.18 -7.05 64.67
C ASN A 1006 -4.04 -7.77 63.93
N THR A 1007 -3.60 -7.19 62.82
CA THR A 1007 -2.40 -7.60 62.10
C THR A 1007 -1.42 -6.44 62.05
N TYR A 1008 -0.17 -6.69 62.44
CA TYR A 1008 0.90 -5.70 62.53
C TYR A 1008 2.03 -6.09 61.59
N ASN A 1009 2.52 -5.15 60.78
CA ASN A 1009 3.66 -5.35 59.90
C ASN A 1009 4.82 -4.47 60.36
N THR A 1010 6.01 -5.05 60.51
CA THR A 1010 7.22 -4.28 60.82
C THR A 1010 8.44 -4.84 60.11
N LYS A 1011 9.48 -4.02 59.98
CA LYS A 1011 10.71 -4.38 59.27
C LYS A 1011 11.67 -5.06 60.24
N LEU A 1012 12.21 -6.22 59.87
CA LEU A 1012 13.26 -6.93 60.60
C LEU A 1012 14.58 -6.85 59.82
N ILE A 1013 15.66 -6.47 60.47
CA ILE A 1013 17.01 -6.47 59.89
C ILE A 1013 17.82 -7.57 60.60
N LYS A 1014 18.20 -8.63 59.87
CA LYS A 1014 19.09 -9.68 60.35
C LYS A 1014 20.54 -9.27 60.07
N LYS A 1015 21.36 -9.17 61.12
CA LYS A 1015 22.80 -8.90 61.04
C LYS A 1015 23.64 -10.14 60.84
#